data_AF-A0A3D2U589-F1
#
_entry.id   AF-A0A3D2U589-F1
#
_cell.length_a   1.000
_cell.length_b   1.000
_cell.length_c   1.000
_cell.angle_alpha   90.00
_cell.angle_beta   90.00
_cell.angle_gamma   90.00
#
_symmetry.space_group_name_H-M   'P 1'
#
loop_
_entity.id
_entity.type
_entity.pdbx_description
1 polymer ?
#
loop_
_entity_poly.entity_id
_entity_poly.type
_entity_poly.pdbx_seq_one_letter_code
_entity_poly.pdbx_strand_id
1 'polypeptide(L)'
;IRADIRVAFYVRVNNADADIKQVAEMISPHRASEIVQLRELFEAKFSEALKTVGKQFDFVSLYTDRDNFRDEIINVIGTDLNGYRLDNCHIDYLEQTPLESLNPTNILDAEGIRKITELTTQENMKRNHFSVEEAKVIKQQNVERDEALFELERQRVDAEEKQKREIAEITARNQAAAAQVQEEERQRAESARIVAEEQIQVAEQNKDRQIIVALRNKERTDQVEIERVEKDRMLEVTERERVVGLADIEKDKAIEIEKRNIQEVIRERVMVERGVVEEQENIKNTHEIMTADRAKTVAVTLAEKDAQEALVKQVKAAEAEKQSAEFGAQQIVIEADAQRDAAEREMQAIKMLAEAKTADQAAPGLAEAQVTHAKADALEKEGSAEATVIQKKGEAEAVVIDQTGTAEATIVQRKAVAVAKGDEAKAVATEKVGTAEASVMGLKFNAEATGIKEKAESMKLFHDAGKEHEEFKLQLNKDKDIEIAAIDAQQNIAEAQAEIVGEALRNSTIDIVGGETTFFDKIVDSIKAGKSVDRFVDNSAVLTDVKNTFFNGDNQYFTTQLQQFAGQFGISFEDVKDLSVAALIGRMITMTDSDDDKSRLEDLLRVFRGAGVAGQKVASLGLVSNQADGATK
;
A
#
# COMPACT_ATOMS: atom_id res chain seq x y z
N ILE A 1 -36.03 -30.87 -17.04
CA ILE A 1 -36.13 -29.76 -18.04
C ILE A 1 -36.66 -30.38 -19.33
N ARG A 2 -37.62 -29.74 -20.02
CA ARG A 2 -38.09 -30.22 -21.34
C ARG A 2 -37.30 -29.55 -22.46
N ALA A 3 -37.06 -30.33 -23.50
CA ALA A 3 -36.39 -29.89 -24.71
C ALA A 3 -37.20 -30.34 -25.92
N ASP A 4 -37.27 -29.47 -26.91
CA ASP A 4 -37.84 -29.77 -28.21
C ASP A 4 -36.73 -30.25 -29.13
N ILE A 5 -36.90 -31.45 -29.66
CA ILE A 5 -35.89 -32.11 -30.50
C ILE A 5 -36.48 -32.52 -31.84
N ARG A 6 -35.71 -32.31 -32.91
CA ARG A 6 -35.99 -32.85 -34.24
C ARG A 6 -34.82 -33.71 -34.65
N VAL A 7 -35.10 -34.97 -34.97
CA VAL A 7 -34.10 -35.98 -35.33
C VAL A 7 -34.47 -36.63 -36.64
N ALA A 8 -33.50 -36.76 -37.54
CA ALA A 8 -33.59 -37.49 -38.78
C ALA A 8 -32.90 -38.84 -38.65
N PHE A 9 -33.65 -39.93 -38.86
CA PHE A 9 -33.13 -41.29 -38.85
C PHE A 9 -33.00 -41.80 -40.29
N TYR A 10 -31.81 -42.29 -40.64
CA TYR A 10 -31.54 -42.88 -41.95
C TYR A 10 -31.61 -44.40 -41.85
N VAL A 11 -32.63 -44.99 -42.47
CA VAL A 11 -32.90 -46.42 -42.43
C VAL A 11 -32.76 -47.00 -43.83
N ARG A 12 -32.16 -48.18 -43.94
CA ARG A 12 -32.04 -48.95 -45.20
C ARG A 12 -32.36 -50.41 -44.97
N VAL A 13 -32.79 -51.11 -46.01
CA VAL A 13 -32.95 -52.57 -45.97
C VAL A 13 -31.56 -53.21 -45.99
N ASN A 14 -31.34 -54.24 -45.17
CA ASN A 14 -30.08 -54.95 -45.17
C ASN A 14 -29.90 -55.77 -46.46
N ASN A 15 -28.66 -56.06 -46.85
CA ASN A 15 -28.38 -56.79 -48.09
C ASN A 15 -28.45 -58.33 -47.93
N ALA A 16 -28.77 -58.83 -46.74
CA ALA A 16 -28.92 -60.25 -46.48
C ALA A 16 -30.25 -60.78 -47.05
N ASP A 17 -30.19 -61.94 -47.72
CA ASP A 17 -31.38 -62.55 -48.35
C ASP A 17 -32.50 -62.86 -47.34
N ALA A 18 -32.14 -63.24 -46.11
CA ALA A 18 -33.09 -63.46 -45.03
C ALA A 18 -33.85 -62.18 -44.64
N ASP A 19 -33.13 -61.07 -44.51
CA ASP A 19 -33.67 -59.77 -44.10
C ASP A 19 -34.57 -59.16 -45.19
N ILE A 20 -34.17 -59.31 -46.46
CA ILE A 20 -34.98 -58.87 -47.60
C ILE A 20 -36.30 -59.63 -47.66
N LYS A 21 -36.26 -60.95 -47.43
CA LYS A 21 -37.48 -61.79 -47.36
C LYS A 21 -38.36 -61.39 -46.18
N GLN A 22 -37.79 -61.15 -45.01
CA GLN A 22 -38.51 -60.70 -43.83
C GLN A 22 -39.22 -59.36 -44.06
N VAL A 23 -38.54 -58.40 -44.69
CA VAL A 23 -39.15 -57.11 -45.07
C VAL A 23 -40.26 -57.31 -46.09
N ALA A 24 -40.06 -58.16 -47.10
CA ALA A 24 -41.06 -58.43 -48.14
C ALA A 24 -42.32 -59.17 -47.62
N GLU A 25 -42.15 -60.02 -46.60
CA GLU A 25 -43.26 -60.68 -45.88
C GLU A 25 -44.03 -59.69 -45.00
N MET A 26 -43.33 -58.76 -44.37
CA MET A 26 -43.93 -57.75 -43.50
C MET A 26 -44.64 -56.64 -44.27
N ILE A 27 -44.03 -56.16 -45.36
CA ILE A 27 -44.51 -55.06 -46.19
C ILE A 27 -44.21 -55.35 -47.66
N SER A 28 -45.16 -55.04 -48.54
CA SER A 28 -44.96 -55.20 -49.98
C SER A 28 -43.73 -54.40 -50.48
N PRO A 29 -42.91 -54.93 -51.41
CA PRO A 29 -41.65 -54.29 -51.85
C PRO A 29 -41.79 -52.83 -52.31
N HIS A 30 -42.92 -52.46 -52.91
CA HIS A 30 -43.19 -51.09 -53.34
C HIS A 30 -43.44 -50.10 -52.18
N ARG A 31 -43.88 -50.61 -51.02
CA ARG A 31 -44.20 -49.81 -49.83
C ARG A 31 -43.06 -49.78 -48.80
N ALA A 32 -42.08 -50.68 -48.95
CA ALA A 32 -40.90 -50.77 -48.06
C ALA A 32 -40.04 -49.49 -48.04
N SER A 33 -40.13 -48.64 -49.06
CA SER A 33 -39.41 -47.36 -49.14
C SER A 33 -40.32 -46.14 -48.88
N GLU A 34 -41.59 -46.34 -48.56
CA GLU A 34 -42.55 -45.25 -48.34
C GLU A 34 -42.39 -44.67 -46.91
N ILE A 35 -42.17 -43.36 -46.81
CA ILE A 35 -41.87 -42.69 -45.52
C ILE A 35 -43.01 -42.87 -44.50
N VAL A 36 -44.27 -42.84 -44.96
CA VAL A 36 -45.44 -43.00 -44.07
C VAL A 36 -45.44 -44.38 -43.40
N GLN A 37 -45.10 -45.42 -44.16
CA GLN A 37 -45.02 -46.79 -43.66
C GLN A 37 -43.85 -46.98 -42.69
N LEU A 38 -42.68 -46.42 -43.02
CA LEU A 38 -41.52 -46.46 -42.12
C LEU A 38 -41.77 -45.72 -40.80
N ARG A 39 -42.53 -44.62 -40.82
CA ARG A 39 -42.97 -43.94 -39.60
C ARG A 39 -43.88 -44.82 -38.76
N GLU A 40 -44.91 -45.40 -39.37
CA GLU A 40 -45.87 -46.26 -38.66
C GLU A 40 -45.18 -47.46 -37.99
N LEU A 41 -44.14 -48.02 -38.63
CA LEU A 41 -43.35 -49.12 -38.10
C LEU A 41 -42.42 -48.73 -36.93
N PHE A 42 -41.70 -47.62 -37.06
CA PHE A 42 -40.54 -47.33 -36.20
C PHE A 42 -40.68 -46.12 -35.30
N GLU A 43 -41.68 -45.26 -35.49
CA GLU A 43 -41.85 -44.01 -34.73
C GLU A 43 -41.96 -44.27 -33.22
N ALA A 44 -42.71 -45.29 -32.80
CA ALA A 44 -42.83 -45.64 -31.39
C ALA A 44 -41.47 -46.04 -30.78
N LYS A 45 -40.72 -46.93 -31.46
CA LYS A 45 -39.41 -47.42 -31.01
C LYS A 45 -38.37 -46.29 -30.96
N PHE A 46 -38.33 -45.44 -31.98
CA PHE A 46 -37.39 -44.31 -32.03
C PHE A 46 -37.76 -43.22 -31.00
N SER A 47 -39.05 -42.93 -30.82
CA SER A 47 -39.51 -41.99 -29.79
C SER A 47 -39.17 -42.47 -28.37
N GLU A 48 -39.30 -43.76 -28.10
CA GLU A 48 -38.94 -44.36 -26.82
C GLU A 48 -37.43 -44.32 -26.55
N ALA A 49 -36.62 -44.61 -27.57
CA ALA A 49 -35.16 -44.51 -27.46
C ALA A 49 -34.72 -43.07 -27.15
N LEU A 50 -35.25 -42.09 -27.88
CA LEU A 50 -34.96 -40.66 -27.64
C LEU A 50 -35.32 -40.23 -26.22
N LYS A 51 -36.47 -40.67 -25.70
CA LYS A 51 -36.91 -40.35 -24.33
C LYS A 51 -36.04 -41.03 -23.27
N THR A 52 -35.57 -42.24 -23.54
CA THR A 52 -34.73 -43.02 -22.61
C THR A 52 -33.36 -42.39 -22.49
N VAL A 53 -32.70 -42.13 -23.62
CA VAL A 53 -31.38 -41.50 -23.63
C VAL A 53 -31.47 -40.08 -23.12
N GLY A 54 -32.48 -39.30 -23.54
CA GLY A 54 -32.65 -37.91 -23.11
C GLY A 54 -32.82 -37.72 -21.59
N LYS A 55 -33.23 -38.77 -20.85
CA LYS A 55 -33.32 -38.73 -19.38
C LYS A 55 -31.98 -38.93 -18.67
N GLN A 56 -30.98 -39.48 -19.35
CA GLN A 56 -29.66 -39.79 -18.77
C GLN A 56 -28.71 -38.59 -18.80
N PHE A 57 -28.98 -37.60 -19.65
CA PHE A 57 -28.12 -36.44 -19.86
C PHE A 57 -28.68 -35.20 -19.17
N ASP A 58 -27.79 -34.34 -18.66
CA ASP A 58 -28.15 -32.99 -18.29
C ASP A 58 -28.37 -32.11 -19.53
N PHE A 59 -29.24 -31.10 -19.39
CA PHE A 59 -29.66 -30.26 -20.52
C PHE A 59 -28.49 -29.57 -21.23
N VAL A 60 -27.49 -29.10 -20.49
CA VAL A 60 -26.30 -28.45 -21.06
C VAL A 60 -25.46 -29.45 -21.86
N SER A 61 -25.31 -30.68 -21.37
CA SER A 61 -24.56 -31.75 -22.03
C SER A 61 -25.16 -32.15 -23.38
N LEU A 62 -26.48 -31.98 -23.57
CA LEU A 62 -27.11 -32.22 -24.87
C LEU A 62 -26.62 -31.25 -25.96
N TYR A 63 -26.04 -30.09 -25.59
CA TYR A 63 -25.40 -29.16 -26.54
C TYR A 63 -23.92 -29.43 -26.74
N THR A 64 -23.20 -29.76 -25.67
CA THR A 64 -21.75 -29.96 -25.72
C THR A 64 -21.38 -31.33 -26.27
N ASP A 65 -22.10 -32.38 -25.88
CA ASP A 65 -21.74 -33.78 -26.13
C ASP A 65 -22.73 -34.47 -27.09
N ARG A 66 -23.02 -33.79 -28.21
CA ARG A 66 -24.01 -34.26 -29.22
C ARG A 66 -23.67 -35.62 -29.82
N ASP A 67 -22.39 -35.90 -30.03
CA ASP A 67 -21.94 -37.19 -30.59
C ASP A 67 -22.23 -38.34 -29.63
N ASN A 68 -21.96 -38.15 -28.33
CA ASN A 68 -22.26 -39.15 -27.31
C ASN A 68 -23.77 -39.40 -27.21
N PHE A 69 -24.58 -38.34 -27.22
CA PHE A 69 -26.03 -38.47 -27.23
C PHE A 69 -26.54 -39.22 -28.47
N ARG A 70 -25.97 -38.96 -29.66
CA ARG A 70 -26.29 -39.69 -30.89
C ARG A 70 -25.94 -41.17 -30.77
N ASP A 71 -24.74 -41.49 -30.28
CA ASP A 71 -24.24 -42.86 -30.21
C ASP A 71 -25.07 -43.69 -29.22
N GLU A 72 -25.45 -43.11 -28.08
CA GLU A 72 -26.37 -43.75 -27.13
C GLU A 72 -27.77 -43.99 -27.73
N ILE A 73 -28.30 -43.07 -28.56
CA ILE A 73 -29.56 -43.30 -29.28
C ILE A 73 -29.44 -44.51 -30.21
N ILE A 74 -28.33 -44.63 -30.95
CA ILE A 74 -28.08 -45.76 -31.85
C ILE A 74 -27.98 -47.07 -31.05
N ASN A 75 -27.29 -47.06 -29.92
CA ASN A 75 -27.14 -48.21 -29.03
C ASN A 75 -28.48 -48.71 -28.48
N VAL A 76 -29.35 -47.81 -28.02
CA VAL A 76 -30.67 -48.15 -27.46
C VAL A 76 -31.64 -48.69 -28.53
N ILE A 77 -31.61 -48.13 -29.74
CA ILE A 77 -32.44 -48.63 -30.86
C ILE A 77 -31.99 -50.02 -31.32
N GLY A 78 -30.67 -50.24 -31.32
CA GLY A 78 -30.02 -51.46 -31.81
C GLY A 78 -29.91 -51.50 -33.35
N THR A 79 -29.19 -52.50 -33.85
CA THR A 79 -28.87 -52.64 -35.28
C THR A 79 -29.91 -53.43 -36.09
N ASP A 80 -30.79 -54.17 -35.44
CA ASP A 80 -31.77 -55.06 -36.09
C ASP A 80 -33.20 -54.50 -35.96
N LEU A 81 -33.78 -54.15 -37.12
CA LEU A 81 -35.11 -53.55 -37.24
C LEU A 81 -35.97 -54.40 -38.20
N ASN A 82 -36.10 -55.70 -37.92
CA ASN A 82 -36.91 -56.65 -38.72
C ASN A 82 -36.49 -56.65 -40.20
N GLY A 83 -35.18 -56.75 -40.44
CA GLY A 83 -34.56 -56.71 -41.77
C GLY A 83 -34.22 -55.31 -42.30
N TYR A 84 -34.68 -54.25 -41.62
CA TYR A 84 -34.11 -52.91 -41.78
C TYR A 84 -32.90 -52.72 -40.86
N ARG A 85 -32.02 -51.79 -41.25
CA ARG A 85 -30.85 -51.37 -40.49
C ARG A 85 -30.83 -49.85 -40.37
N LEU A 86 -30.59 -49.35 -39.16
CA LEU A 86 -30.29 -47.95 -38.94
C LEU A 86 -28.85 -47.67 -39.39
N ASP A 87 -28.68 -46.74 -40.32
CA ASP A 87 -27.37 -46.37 -40.87
C ASP A 87 -26.78 -45.20 -40.07
N ASN A 88 -27.59 -44.16 -39.83
CA ASN A 88 -27.18 -42.99 -39.05
C ASN A 88 -28.39 -42.26 -38.43
N CYS A 89 -28.11 -41.43 -37.43
CA CYS A 89 -29.04 -40.55 -36.73
C CYS A 89 -28.47 -39.12 -36.75
N HIS A 90 -29.24 -38.14 -37.18
CA HIS A 90 -28.83 -36.73 -37.18
C HIS A 90 -29.81 -35.87 -36.39
N ILE A 91 -29.29 -34.99 -35.53
CA ILE A 91 -30.10 -34.10 -34.68
C ILE A 91 -30.14 -32.73 -35.37
N ASP A 92 -31.28 -32.44 -36.01
CA ASP A 92 -31.50 -31.21 -36.78
C ASP A 92 -31.73 -30.00 -35.86
N TYR A 93 -32.48 -30.20 -34.77
CA TYR A 93 -32.93 -29.14 -33.87
C TYR A 93 -32.95 -29.66 -32.45
N LEU A 94 -32.42 -28.85 -31.52
CA LEU A 94 -32.45 -29.10 -30.09
C LEU A 94 -32.50 -27.74 -29.39
N GLU A 95 -33.66 -27.40 -28.85
CA GLU A 95 -33.86 -26.20 -28.04
C GLU A 95 -34.60 -26.51 -26.75
N GLN A 96 -34.39 -25.65 -25.75
CA GLN A 96 -35.22 -25.68 -24.57
C GLN A 96 -36.65 -25.33 -24.95
N THR A 97 -37.63 -26.08 -24.44
CA THR A 97 -39.03 -25.66 -24.57
C THR A 97 -39.23 -24.32 -23.86
N PRO A 98 -39.85 -23.31 -24.51
CA PRO A 98 -40.11 -22.02 -23.89
C PRO A 98 -40.89 -22.14 -22.58
N LEU A 99 -40.57 -21.31 -21.60
CA LEU A 99 -41.20 -21.31 -20.27
C LEU A 99 -42.73 -21.16 -20.32
N GLU A 100 -43.23 -20.40 -21.29
CA GLU A 100 -44.66 -20.17 -21.53
C GLU A 100 -45.42 -21.45 -21.93
N SER A 101 -44.72 -22.43 -22.51
CA SER A 101 -45.31 -23.71 -22.94
C SER A 101 -45.28 -24.77 -21.84
N LEU A 102 -44.65 -24.49 -20.69
CA LEU A 102 -44.60 -25.39 -19.54
C LEU A 102 -45.81 -25.16 -18.63
N ASN A 103 -46.45 -26.24 -18.19
CA ASN A 103 -47.59 -26.13 -17.29
C ASN A 103 -47.14 -26.21 -15.82
N PRO A 104 -47.28 -25.15 -15.00
CA PRO A 104 -46.85 -25.17 -13.60
C PRO A 104 -47.58 -26.19 -12.73
N THR A 105 -48.74 -26.70 -13.17
CA THR A 105 -49.50 -27.72 -12.44
C THR A 105 -49.06 -29.16 -12.74
N ASN A 106 -48.23 -29.37 -13.79
CA ASN A 106 -47.63 -30.66 -14.08
C ASN A 106 -46.33 -30.82 -13.28
N ILE A 107 -46.17 -31.94 -12.57
CA ILE A 107 -45.03 -32.17 -11.66
C ILE A 107 -43.68 -32.06 -12.37
N LEU A 108 -43.55 -32.65 -13.56
CA LEU A 108 -42.30 -32.63 -14.32
C LEU A 108 -41.98 -31.23 -14.86
N ASP A 109 -43.00 -30.48 -15.25
CA ASP A 109 -42.85 -29.11 -15.73
C ASP A 109 -42.53 -28.16 -14.59
N ALA A 110 -43.15 -28.33 -13.42
CA ALA A 110 -42.85 -27.56 -12.22
C ALA A 110 -41.40 -27.75 -11.76
N GLU A 111 -40.92 -29.01 -11.74
CA GLU A 111 -39.51 -29.30 -11.44
C GLU A 111 -38.56 -28.73 -12.51
N GLY A 112 -38.96 -28.80 -13.78
CA GLY A 112 -38.24 -28.16 -14.88
C GLY A 112 -38.12 -26.64 -14.69
N ILE A 113 -39.24 -25.95 -14.44
CA ILE A 113 -39.30 -24.50 -14.18
C ILE A 113 -38.40 -24.14 -12.99
N ARG A 114 -38.46 -24.92 -11.90
CA ARG A 114 -37.58 -24.73 -10.73
C ARG A 114 -36.11 -24.80 -11.12
N LYS A 115 -35.66 -25.85 -11.81
CA LYS A 115 -34.26 -26.04 -12.22
C LYS A 115 -33.79 -24.96 -13.20
N ILE A 116 -34.64 -24.57 -14.16
CA ILE A 116 -34.35 -23.47 -15.10
C ILE A 116 -34.18 -22.14 -14.34
N THR A 117 -35.09 -21.86 -13.42
CA THR A 117 -35.06 -20.62 -12.62
C THR A 117 -33.80 -20.58 -11.76
N GLU A 118 -33.49 -21.68 -11.07
CA GLU A 118 -32.28 -21.81 -10.24
C GLU A 118 -31.00 -21.56 -11.04
N LEU A 119 -30.83 -22.22 -12.20
CA LEU A 119 -29.67 -22.02 -13.07
C LEU A 119 -29.59 -20.58 -13.60
N THR A 120 -30.71 -20.03 -14.05
CA THR A 120 -30.77 -18.65 -14.58
C THR A 120 -30.46 -17.63 -13.49
N THR A 121 -30.95 -17.84 -12.27
CA THR A 121 -30.66 -16.98 -11.12
C THR A 121 -29.18 -17.07 -10.74
N GLN A 122 -28.58 -18.26 -10.72
CA GLN A 122 -27.14 -18.42 -10.48
C GLN A 122 -26.30 -17.68 -11.51
N GLU A 123 -26.60 -17.83 -12.80
CA GLU A 123 -25.88 -17.11 -13.86
C GLU A 123 -26.09 -15.59 -13.79
N ASN A 124 -27.30 -15.13 -13.45
CA ASN A 124 -27.55 -13.71 -13.24
C ASN A 124 -26.81 -13.16 -12.01
N MET A 125 -26.71 -13.93 -10.92
CA MET A 125 -25.91 -13.54 -9.75
C MET A 125 -24.42 -13.44 -10.11
N LYS A 126 -23.86 -14.42 -10.84
CA LYS A 126 -22.49 -14.37 -11.34
C LYS A 126 -22.27 -13.15 -12.23
N ARG A 127 -23.17 -12.90 -13.19
CA ARG A 127 -23.12 -11.72 -14.06
C ARG A 127 -23.13 -10.42 -13.27
N ASN A 128 -24.02 -10.28 -12.29
CA ASN A 128 -24.07 -9.09 -11.44
C ASN A 128 -22.80 -8.93 -10.60
N HIS A 129 -22.31 -10.03 -10.02
CA HIS A 129 -21.05 -10.03 -9.27
C HIS A 129 -19.88 -9.56 -10.12
N PHE A 130 -19.72 -10.08 -11.34
CA PHE A 130 -18.68 -9.63 -12.26
C PHE A 130 -18.85 -8.17 -12.66
N SER A 131 -20.07 -7.70 -12.91
CA SER A 131 -20.32 -6.29 -13.24
C SER A 131 -19.98 -5.35 -12.08
N VAL A 132 -20.27 -5.75 -10.84
CA VAL A 132 -19.91 -4.98 -9.65
C VAL A 132 -18.40 -4.97 -9.43
N GLU A 133 -17.74 -6.12 -9.57
CA GLU A 133 -16.28 -6.21 -9.40
C GLU A 133 -15.55 -5.42 -10.50
N GLU A 134 -16.01 -5.50 -11.75
CA GLU A 134 -15.53 -4.65 -12.85
C GLU A 134 -15.66 -3.16 -12.51
N ALA A 135 -16.83 -2.71 -12.05
CA ALA A 135 -17.04 -1.33 -11.66
C ALA A 135 -16.13 -0.88 -10.50
N LYS A 136 -15.87 -1.77 -9.54
CA LYS A 136 -14.95 -1.52 -8.41
C LYS A 136 -13.51 -1.41 -8.89
N VAL A 137 -13.04 -2.32 -9.73
CA VAL A 137 -11.68 -2.28 -10.31
C VAL A 137 -11.49 -1.01 -11.13
N ILE A 138 -12.45 -0.66 -11.98
CA ILE A 138 -12.42 0.59 -12.75
C ILE A 138 -12.38 1.81 -11.83
N LYS A 139 -13.19 1.82 -10.76
CA LYS A 139 -13.20 2.94 -9.82
C LYS A 139 -11.87 3.06 -9.08
N GLN A 140 -11.28 1.95 -8.64
CA GLN A 140 -9.96 1.93 -8.01
C GLN A 140 -8.88 2.46 -8.96
N GLN A 141 -8.82 1.97 -10.19
CA GLN A 141 -7.87 2.45 -11.20
C GLN A 141 -8.04 3.95 -11.50
N ASN A 142 -9.28 4.45 -11.52
CA ASN A 142 -9.52 5.89 -11.68
C ASN A 142 -9.03 6.70 -10.48
N VAL A 143 -9.21 6.21 -9.25
CA VAL A 143 -8.70 6.88 -8.04
C VAL A 143 -7.17 6.90 -8.06
N GLU A 144 -6.52 5.77 -8.34
CA GLU A 144 -5.06 5.69 -8.45
C GLU A 144 -4.52 6.63 -9.55
N ARG A 145 -5.20 6.68 -10.72
CA ARG A 145 -4.88 7.62 -11.79
C ARG A 145 -4.99 9.07 -11.31
N ASP A 146 -6.08 9.43 -10.64
CA ASP A 146 -6.34 10.79 -10.20
C ASP A 146 -5.34 11.22 -9.11
N GLU A 147 -5.01 10.33 -8.16
CA GLU A 147 -3.96 10.55 -7.16
C GLU A 147 -2.59 10.80 -7.81
N ALA A 148 -2.20 9.96 -8.78
CA ALA A 148 -0.96 10.14 -9.53
C ALA A 148 -0.96 11.46 -10.32
N LEU A 149 -2.10 11.82 -10.92
CA LEU A 149 -2.25 13.08 -11.64
C LEU A 149 -2.10 14.29 -10.69
N PHE A 150 -2.73 14.26 -9.52
CA PHE A 150 -2.62 15.34 -8.54
C PHE A 150 -1.21 15.47 -7.97
N GLU A 151 -0.50 14.37 -7.77
CA GLU A 151 0.91 14.41 -7.35
C GLU A 151 1.80 15.05 -8.42
N LEU A 152 1.59 14.70 -9.70
CA LEU A 152 2.29 15.34 -10.81
C LEU A 152 1.93 16.83 -10.95
N GLU A 153 0.66 17.19 -10.77
CA GLU A 153 0.20 18.59 -10.77
C GLU A 153 0.86 19.38 -9.63
N ARG A 154 0.95 18.79 -8.42
CA ARG A 154 1.67 19.39 -7.28
C ARG A 154 3.12 19.62 -7.62
N GLN A 155 3.81 18.63 -8.18
CA GLN A 155 5.20 18.76 -8.61
C GLN A 155 5.38 19.84 -9.69
N ARG A 156 4.43 19.95 -10.64
CA ARG A 156 4.45 21.01 -11.66
C ARG A 156 4.33 22.40 -11.02
N VAL A 157 3.35 22.58 -10.12
CA VAL A 157 3.11 23.86 -9.44
C VAL A 157 4.31 24.24 -8.56
N ASP A 158 4.87 23.29 -7.80
CA ASP A 158 6.05 23.52 -6.98
C ASP A 158 7.27 23.93 -7.83
N ALA A 159 7.45 23.29 -8.99
CA ALA A 159 8.51 23.65 -9.93
C ALA A 159 8.29 25.03 -10.56
N GLU A 160 7.06 25.36 -10.96
CA GLU A 160 6.69 26.68 -11.51
C GLU A 160 6.92 27.80 -10.48
N GLU A 161 6.48 27.62 -9.23
CA GLU A 161 6.67 28.61 -8.16
C GLU A 161 8.15 28.74 -7.78
N LYS A 162 8.90 27.64 -7.77
CA LYS A 162 10.36 27.69 -7.58
C LYS A 162 11.03 28.49 -8.71
N GLN A 163 10.67 28.24 -9.97
CA GLN A 163 11.19 28.98 -11.11
C GLN A 163 10.84 30.46 -11.03
N LYS A 164 9.59 30.82 -10.70
CA LYS A 164 9.19 32.22 -10.49
C LYS A 164 10.00 32.90 -9.39
N ARG A 165 10.23 32.20 -8.27
CA ARG A 165 11.05 32.71 -7.16
C ARG A 165 12.50 32.94 -7.58
N GLU A 166 13.11 31.99 -8.30
CA GLU A 166 14.47 32.13 -8.81
C GLU A 166 14.59 33.29 -9.81
N ILE A 167 13.63 33.44 -10.73
CA ILE A 167 13.58 34.58 -11.66
C ILE A 167 13.45 35.90 -10.89
N ALA A 168 12.57 35.97 -9.90
CA ALA A 168 12.38 37.16 -9.08
C ALA A 168 13.65 37.52 -8.30
N GLU A 169 14.34 36.54 -7.71
CA GLU A 169 15.60 36.74 -6.99
C GLU A 169 16.71 37.22 -7.93
N ILE A 170 16.88 36.60 -9.09
CA ILE A 170 17.87 37.00 -10.11
C ILE A 170 17.57 38.42 -10.61
N THR A 171 16.30 38.72 -10.88
CA THR A 171 15.87 40.05 -11.35
C THR A 171 16.15 41.11 -10.29
N ALA A 172 15.80 40.84 -9.02
CA ALA A 172 16.09 41.75 -7.91
C ALA A 172 17.60 41.96 -7.71
N ARG A 173 18.40 40.89 -7.78
CA ARG A 173 19.87 40.97 -7.68
C ARG A 173 20.47 41.79 -8.83
N ASN A 174 20.01 41.57 -10.06
CA ASN A 174 20.49 42.31 -11.23
C ASN A 174 20.06 43.80 -11.18
N GLN A 175 18.84 44.10 -10.73
CA GLN A 175 18.38 45.48 -10.53
C GLN A 175 19.17 46.19 -9.45
N ALA A 176 19.43 45.53 -8.31
CA ALA A 176 20.24 46.09 -7.24
C ALA A 176 21.69 46.37 -7.70
N ALA A 177 22.29 45.43 -8.44
CA ALA A 177 23.62 45.62 -9.03
C ALA A 177 23.63 46.75 -10.06
N ALA A 178 22.63 46.82 -10.95
CA ALA A 178 22.51 47.89 -11.94
C ALA A 178 22.33 49.26 -11.28
N ALA A 179 21.52 49.36 -10.21
CA ALA A 179 21.35 50.59 -9.46
C ALA A 179 22.64 51.03 -8.76
N GLN A 180 23.40 50.08 -8.19
CA GLN A 180 24.73 50.35 -7.61
C GLN A 180 25.69 50.94 -8.66
N VAL A 181 25.78 50.30 -9.83
CA VAL A 181 26.65 50.75 -10.92
C VAL A 181 26.20 52.12 -11.43
N GLN A 182 24.89 52.36 -11.56
CA GLN A 182 24.36 53.67 -11.97
C GLN A 182 24.72 54.77 -10.98
N GLU A 183 24.58 54.54 -9.67
CA GLU A 183 24.95 55.53 -8.66
C GLU A 183 26.47 55.74 -8.59
N GLU A 184 27.27 54.69 -8.79
CA GLU A 184 28.73 54.81 -8.83
C GLU A 184 29.20 55.63 -10.05
N GLU A 185 28.65 55.37 -11.24
CA GLU A 185 28.94 56.14 -12.45
C GLU A 185 28.44 57.58 -12.34
N ARG A 186 27.28 57.81 -11.70
CA ARG A 186 26.77 59.15 -11.40
C ARG A 186 27.69 59.89 -10.43
N GLN A 187 28.16 59.24 -9.37
CA GLN A 187 29.12 59.82 -8.43
C GLN A 187 30.43 60.19 -9.14
N ARG A 188 30.94 59.32 -10.02
CA ARG A 188 32.12 59.61 -10.85
C ARG A 188 31.88 60.82 -11.76
N ALA A 189 30.76 60.86 -12.48
CA ALA A 189 30.42 61.99 -13.34
C ALA A 189 30.31 63.31 -12.56
N GLU A 190 29.66 63.29 -11.40
CA GLU A 190 29.48 64.49 -10.57
C GLU A 190 30.81 64.94 -9.95
N SER A 191 31.66 64.01 -9.50
CA SER A 191 32.99 64.34 -9.00
C SER A 191 33.87 64.98 -10.08
N ALA A 192 33.81 64.46 -11.32
CA ALA A 192 34.52 65.04 -12.46
C ALA A 192 33.99 66.43 -12.81
N ARG A 193 32.66 66.65 -12.73
CA ARG A 193 32.05 67.98 -12.93
C ARG A 193 32.53 68.96 -11.87
N ILE A 194 32.49 68.58 -10.58
CA ILE A 194 32.93 69.44 -9.47
C ILE A 194 34.40 69.84 -9.65
N VAL A 195 35.29 68.90 -9.98
CA VAL A 195 36.71 69.20 -10.21
C VAL A 195 36.89 70.15 -11.40
N ALA A 196 36.17 69.93 -12.50
CA ALA A 196 36.23 70.82 -13.66
C ALA A 196 35.71 72.23 -13.32
N GLU A 197 34.61 72.32 -12.56
CA GLU A 197 33.97 73.57 -12.18
C GLU A 197 34.82 74.34 -11.15
N GLU A 198 35.44 73.65 -10.20
CA GLU A 198 36.44 74.23 -9.29
C GLU A 198 37.63 74.80 -10.06
N GLN A 199 38.16 74.07 -11.05
CA GLN A 199 39.25 74.56 -11.90
C GLN A 199 38.84 75.79 -12.72
N ILE A 200 37.63 75.80 -13.29
CA ILE A 200 37.11 76.95 -14.04
C ILE A 200 36.95 78.16 -13.11
N GLN A 201 36.34 77.99 -11.94
CA GLN A 201 36.15 79.06 -10.97
C GLN A 201 37.49 79.61 -10.46
N VAL A 202 38.47 78.75 -10.16
CA VAL A 202 39.82 79.20 -9.78
C VAL A 202 40.48 79.96 -10.93
N ALA A 203 40.33 79.51 -12.17
CA ALA A 203 40.85 80.22 -13.34
C ALA A 203 40.15 81.58 -13.56
N GLU A 204 38.84 81.67 -13.38
CA GLU A 204 38.09 82.94 -13.40
C GLU A 204 38.52 83.88 -12.29
N GLN A 205 38.61 83.41 -11.05
CA GLN A 205 39.10 84.21 -9.92
C GLN A 205 40.52 84.71 -10.17
N ASN A 206 41.40 83.89 -10.77
CA ASN A 206 42.75 84.31 -11.15
C ASN A 206 42.74 85.37 -12.26
N LYS A 207 41.87 85.22 -13.27
CA LYS A 207 41.68 86.22 -14.34
C LYS A 207 41.16 87.54 -13.76
N ASP A 208 40.15 87.50 -12.89
CA ASP A 208 39.59 88.68 -12.24
C ASP A 208 40.63 89.36 -11.35
N ARG A 209 41.42 88.58 -10.61
CA ARG A 209 42.55 89.11 -9.84
C ARG A 209 43.58 89.79 -10.75
N GLN A 210 43.90 89.22 -11.91
CA GLN A 210 44.80 89.86 -12.89
C GLN A 210 44.20 91.15 -13.45
N ILE A 211 42.90 91.17 -13.76
CA ILE A 211 42.18 92.36 -14.22
C ILE A 211 42.20 93.45 -13.14
N ILE A 212 41.93 93.11 -11.88
CA ILE A 212 41.97 94.04 -10.74
C ILE A 212 43.38 94.59 -10.52
N VAL A 213 44.41 93.74 -10.61
CA VAL A 213 45.82 94.18 -10.50
C VAL A 213 46.19 95.09 -11.66
N ALA A 214 45.76 94.80 -12.88
CA ALA A 214 45.98 95.66 -14.05
C ALA A 214 45.25 97.00 -13.93
N LEU A 215 43.99 97.00 -13.50
CA LEU A 215 43.20 98.21 -13.20
C LEU A 215 43.88 99.05 -12.12
N ARG A 216 44.29 98.45 -10.99
CA ARG A 216 45.00 99.15 -9.93
C ARG A 216 46.36 99.68 -10.39
N ASN A 217 47.09 98.94 -11.22
CA ASN A 217 48.35 99.42 -11.79
C ASN A 217 48.12 100.62 -12.74
N LYS A 218 47.05 100.59 -13.53
CA LYS A 218 46.63 101.73 -14.36
C LYS A 218 46.24 102.92 -13.48
N GLU A 219 45.36 102.74 -12.50
CA GLU A 219 44.98 103.78 -11.54
C GLU A 219 46.19 104.34 -10.80
N ARG A 220 47.15 103.49 -10.39
CA ARG A 220 48.39 103.95 -9.75
C ARG A 220 49.26 104.74 -10.71
N THR A 221 49.31 104.37 -11.99
CA THR A 221 50.06 105.12 -13.01
C THR A 221 49.39 106.46 -13.30
N ASP A 222 48.06 106.47 -13.43
CA ASP A 222 47.25 107.66 -13.64
C ASP A 222 47.39 108.61 -12.43
N GLN A 223 47.36 108.10 -11.20
CA GLN A 223 47.60 108.89 -9.98
C GLN A 223 49.03 109.43 -9.90
N VAL A 224 50.05 108.66 -10.31
CA VAL A 224 51.44 109.13 -10.34
C VAL A 224 51.65 110.20 -11.43
N GLU A 225 50.99 110.09 -12.58
CA GLU A 225 50.98 111.13 -13.63
C GLU A 225 50.25 112.38 -13.15
N ILE A 226 49.09 112.24 -12.49
CA ILE A 226 48.37 113.37 -11.88
C ILE A 226 49.23 114.05 -10.82
N GLU A 227 49.85 113.29 -9.90
CA GLU A 227 50.76 113.84 -8.89
C GLU A 227 51.99 114.50 -9.53
N ARG A 228 52.52 113.97 -10.64
CA ARG A 228 53.61 114.63 -11.40
C ARG A 228 53.16 115.96 -12.00
N VAL A 229 52.01 115.98 -12.67
CA VAL A 229 51.43 117.19 -13.27
C VAL A 229 51.09 118.22 -12.19
N GLU A 230 50.58 117.78 -11.06
CA GLU A 230 50.24 118.65 -9.93
C GLU A 230 51.50 119.17 -9.23
N LYS A 231 52.56 118.36 -9.12
CA LYS A 231 53.88 118.79 -8.64
C LYS A 231 54.54 119.79 -9.58
N ASP A 232 54.45 119.59 -10.90
CA ASP A 232 54.96 120.53 -11.89
C ASP A 232 54.17 121.85 -11.90
N ARG A 233 52.84 121.77 -11.72
CA ARG A 233 51.97 122.94 -11.54
C ARG A 233 52.26 123.69 -10.24
N MET A 234 52.52 122.96 -9.16
CA MET A 234 52.93 123.52 -7.87
C MET A 234 54.32 124.14 -7.95
N LEU A 235 55.25 123.59 -8.74
CA LEU A 235 56.57 124.18 -8.97
C LEU A 235 56.45 125.53 -9.70
N GLU A 236 55.58 125.63 -10.72
CA GLU A 236 55.30 126.88 -11.43
C GLU A 236 54.61 127.93 -10.52
N VAL A 237 53.70 127.49 -9.65
CA VAL A 237 53.08 128.34 -8.62
C VAL A 237 54.12 128.77 -7.58
N THR A 238 55.01 127.89 -7.10
CA THR A 238 56.06 128.25 -6.15
C THR A 238 57.11 129.19 -6.74
N GLU A 239 57.43 129.11 -8.03
CA GLU A 239 58.35 130.07 -8.66
C GLU A 239 57.69 131.45 -8.78
N ARG A 240 56.36 131.49 -8.98
CA ARG A 240 55.54 132.70 -8.98
C ARG A 240 55.33 133.28 -7.58
N GLU A 241 55.15 132.42 -6.57
CA GLU A 241 55.01 132.79 -5.15
C GLU A 241 56.35 133.16 -4.52
N ARG A 242 57.48 132.61 -4.96
CA ARG A 242 58.83 132.98 -4.47
C ARG A 242 59.19 134.43 -4.82
N VAL A 243 58.67 134.96 -5.93
CA VAL A 243 58.80 136.38 -6.32
C VAL A 243 57.91 137.28 -5.45
N VAL A 244 56.78 136.76 -4.96
CA VAL A 244 55.80 137.52 -4.15
C VAL A 244 56.10 137.41 -2.64
N GLY A 245 56.64 136.29 -2.16
CA GLY A 245 56.92 135.99 -0.75
C GLY A 245 58.14 136.71 -0.17
N LEU A 246 59.08 137.21 -0.99
CA LEU A 246 60.17 138.06 -0.50
C LEU A 246 59.66 139.40 0.08
N ALA A 247 58.44 139.82 -0.24
CA ALA A 247 57.81 141.04 0.29
C ALA A 247 56.95 140.79 1.55
N ASP A 248 56.45 139.56 1.76
CA ASP A 248 55.57 139.23 2.89
C ASP A 248 56.31 138.58 4.08
N ILE A 249 57.53 138.06 3.87
CA ILE A 249 58.39 137.46 4.91
C ILE A 249 58.92 138.48 5.96
N GLU A 250 58.83 139.79 5.72
CA GLU A 250 59.08 140.81 6.75
C GLU A 250 57.92 140.98 7.74
N LYS A 251 56.71 140.50 7.40
CA LYS A 251 55.50 140.77 8.18
C LYS A 251 55.05 139.60 9.06
N ASP A 252 55.35 138.37 8.67
CA ASP A 252 54.86 137.16 9.35
C ASP A 252 55.86 136.52 10.32
N LYS A 253 57.00 137.18 10.58
CA LYS A 253 58.02 136.76 11.56
C LYS A 253 57.62 136.96 13.03
N ALA A 254 56.38 137.36 13.31
CA ALA A 254 55.90 137.69 14.65
C ALA A 254 54.77 136.79 15.21
N ILE A 255 54.23 135.83 14.44
CA ILE A 255 53.12 134.98 14.90
C ILE A 255 53.38 133.50 14.56
N GLU A 256 54.61 133.09 14.79
CA GLU A 256 54.96 131.71 15.10
C GLU A 256 55.27 131.68 16.59
N ILE A 257 54.61 130.83 17.38
CA ILE A 257 55.17 130.07 18.52
C ILE A 257 54.07 129.34 19.34
N GLU A 258 52.78 129.72 19.30
CA GLU A 258 51.78 129.14 20.24
C GLU A 258 50.73 128.17 19.67
N LYS A 259 50.89 127.63 18.45
CA LYS A 259 50.01 126.55 17.94
C LYS A 259 50.79 125.37 17.36
N ARG A 260 51.75 124.87 18.15
CA ARG A 260 52.38 123.57 17.92
C ARG A 260 52.53 122.78 19.22
N ASN A 261 51.44 122.72 19.99
CA ASN A 261 51.18 121.64 20.95
C ASN A 261 49.93 120.91 20.49
N ILE A 262 50.10 119.83 19.74
CA ILE A 262 49.59 118.50 20.08
C ILE A 262 50.46 117.51 19.31
N GLN A 263 51.04 116.61 20.10
CA GLN A 263 52.11 115.69 19.78
C GLN A 263 51.65 114.59 18.82
N GLU A 264 52.45 114.42 17.79
CA GLU A 264 52.63 113.15 17.10
C GLU A 264 53.26 112.10 18.03
N VAL A 265 52.67 110.90 17.98
CA VAL A 265 53.36 109.59 17.95
C VAL A 265 54.14 109.17 19.21
N ILE A 266 53.49 108.34 20.04
CA ILE A 266 54.13 107.19 20.70
C ILE A 266 53.19 105.97 20.65
N ARG A 267 53.74 104.87 20.10
CA ARG A 267 53.23 103.49 20.08
C ARG A 267 53.20 102.88 21.48
N GLU A 268 52.54 101.72 21.58
CA GLU A 268 52.88 100.64 22.53
C GLU A 268 52.35 100.78 23.98
N ARG A 269 51.10 100.35 24.21
CA ARG A 269 50.74 99.34 25.23
C ARG A 269 49.25 99.01 25.20
N VAL A 270 48.85 97.97 24.47
CA VAL A 270 47.74 97.11 24.90
C VAL A 270 48.18 95.68 24.60
N MET A 271 48.56 94.98 25.67
CA MET A 271 49.01 93.60 25.66
C MET A 271 47.86 92.64 25.35
N VAL A 272 48.26 91.57 24.69
CA VAL A 272 47.63 90.25 24.58
C VAL A 272 47.13 89.76 25.94
N GLU A 273 45.82 89.53 26.08
CA GLU A 273 45.27 88.68 27.14
C GLU A 273 43.81 88.23 26.92
N ARG A 274 43.44 87.86 25.68
CA ARG A 274 42.07 87.38 25.43
C ARG A 274 41.87 86.23 24.44
N GLY A 275 42.94 85.60 23.95
CA GLY A 275 42.82 84.49 22.98
C GLY A 275 43.21 83.10 23.49
N VAL A 276 43.88 82.99 24.65
CA VAL A 276 44.52 81.73 25.10
C VAL A 276 43.70 80.92 26.11
N VAL A 277 42.57 81.46 26.61
CA VAL A 277 41.73 80.79 27.61
C VAL A 277 40.49 80.14 26.98
N GLU A 278 39.85 80.78 26.00
CA GLU A 278 38.67 80.21 25.31
C GLU A 278 38.99 78.89 24.60
N GLU A 279 40.18 78.80 24.00
CA GLU A 279 40.56 77.60 23.26
C GLU A 279 41.10 76.45 24.13
N GLN A 280 41.56 76.75 25.35
CA GLN A 280 41.91 75.71 26.32
C GLN A 280 40.69 75.12 27.04
N GLU A 281 39.63 75.90 27.25
CA GLU A 281 38.35 75.42 27.80
C GLU A 281 37.59 74.52 26.82
N ASN A 282 37.54 74.87 25.54
CA ASN A 282 36.83 74.09 24.51
C ASN A 282 37.44 72.69 24.29
N ILE A 283 38.77 72.56 24.40
CA ILE A 283 39.46 71.28 24.29
C ILE A 283 39.16 70.39 25.52
N LYS A 284 39.13 70.96 26.73
CA LYS A 284 38.76 70.22 27.95
C LYS A 284 37.30 69.75 27.91
N ASN A 285 36.37 70.62 27.53
CA ASN A 285 34.95 70.27 27.43
C ASN A 285 34.72 69.14 26.43
N THR A 286 35.39 69.17 25.27
CA THR A 286 35.24 68.11 24.25
C THR A 286 35.80 66.77 24.76
N HIS A 287 36.94 66.79 25.45
CA HIS A 287 37.53 65.57 26.01
C HIS A 287 36.66 64.97 27.12
N GLU A 288 36.06 65.79 27.99
CA GLU A 288 35.16 65.33 29.05
C GLU A 288 33.84 64.76 28.47
N ILE A 289 33.26 65.41 27.45
CA ILE A 289 32.06 64.91 26.76
C ILE A 289 32.34 63.56 26.08
N MET A 290 33.46 63.42 25.36
CA MET A 290 33.81 62.15 24.70
C MET A 290 34.11 61.03 25.69
N THR A 291 34.64 61.35 26.88
CA THR A 291 34.89 60.37 27.94
C THR A 291 33.58 59.92 28.59
N ALA A 292 32.64 60.84 28.80
CA ALA A 292 31.31 60.55 29.33
C ALA A 292 30.47 59.72 28.34
N ASP A 293 30.50 60.03 27.05
CA ASP A 293 29.79 59.27 26.02
C ASP A 293 30.36 57.86 25.87
N ARG A 294 31.69 57.69 25.89
CA ARG A 294 32.30 56.34 25.92
C ARG A 294 31.90 55.56 27.16
N ALA A 295 31.92 56.18 28.34
CA ALA A 295 31.52 55.51 29.57
C ALA A 295 30.05 55.06 29.52
N LYS A 296 29.16 55.88 28.94
CA LYS A 296 27.76 55.54 28.70
C LYS A 296 27.61 54.39 27.71
N THR A 297 28.30 54.43 26.57
CA THR A 297 28.25 53.35 25.57
C THR A 297 28.75 52.04 26.18
N VAL A 298 29.87 52.06 26.90
CA VAL A 298 30.42 50.88 27.59
C VAL A 298 29.43 50.32 28.60
N ALA A 299 28.78 51.17 29.40
CA ALA A 299 27.77 50.76 30.37
C ALA A 299 26.52 50.15 29.70
N VAL A 300 26.06 50.69 28.57
CA VAL A 300 24.94 50.12 27.80
C VAL A 300 25.32 48.76 27.21
N THR A 301 26.50 48.63 26.60
CA THR A 301 26.95 47.32 26.08
C THR A 301 27.16 46.27 27.16
N LEU A 302 27.60 46.67 28.37
CA LEU A 302 27.70 45.75 29.51
C LEU A 302 26.31 45.31 29.97
N ALA A 303 25.36 46.24 30.08
CA ALA A 303 23.98 45.92 30.43
C ALA A 303 23.30 45.03 29.37
N GLU A 304 23.56 45.27 28.08
CA GLU A 304 23.07 44.43 26.97
C GLU A 304 23.68 43.03 27.01
N LYS A 305 24.99 42.92 27.26
CA LYS A 305 25.67 41.63 27.44
C LYS A 305 25.06 40.85 28.61
N ASP A 306 24.89 41.49 29.76
CA ASP A 306 24.35 40.85 30.97
C ASP A 306 22.87 40.44 30.75
N ALA A 307 22.09 41.25 30.05
CA ALA A 307 20.71 40.93 29.67
C ALA A 307 20.64 39.77 28.67
N GLN A 308 21.53 39.72 27.67
CA GLN A 308 21.62 38.60 26.73
C GLN A 308 22.07 37.31 27.43
N GLU A 309 23.02 37.38 28.35
CA GLU A 309 23.45 36.22 29.12
C GLU A 309 22.32 35.68 30.02
N ALA A 310 21.57 36.57 30.67
CA ALA A 310 20.40 36.20 31.47
C ALA A 310 19.28 35.58 30.60
N LEU A 311 19.00 36.16 29.42
CA LEU A 311 18.02 35.63 28.48
C LEU A 311 18.40 34.24 27.99
N VAL A 312 19.67 34.02 27.60
CA VAL A 312 20.15 32.71 27.14
C VAL A 312 20.06 31.68 28.26
N LYS A 313 20.41 32.04 29.51
CA LYS A 313 20.25 31.14 30.67
C LYS A 313 18.79 30.80 30.93
N GLN A 314 17.88 31.77 30.86
CA GLN A 314 16.44 31.52 31.06
C GLN A 314 15.84 30.67 29.94
N VAL A 315 16.17 30.96 28.68
CA VAL A 315 15.69 30.16 27.53
C VAL A 315 16.22 28.74 27.62
N LYS A 316 17.50 28.55 27.94
CA LYS A 316 18.08 27.21 28.09
C LYS A 316 17.52 26.45 29.28
N ALA A 317 17.24 27.12 30.40
CA ALA A 317 16.56 26.51 31.54
C ALA A 317 15.13 26.09 31.17
N ALA A 318 14.36 26.95 30.52
CA ALA A 318 13.00 26.64 30.08
C ALA A 318 12.95 25.53 29.01
N GLU A 319 13.94 25.49 28.11
CA GLU A 319 14.07 24.46 27.08
C GLU A 319 14.45 23.11 27.70
N ALA A 320 15.34 23.11 28.70
CA ALA A 320 15.67 21.91 29.48
C ALA A 320 14.48 21.41 30.32
N GLU A 321 13.71 22.31 30.94
CA GLU A 321 12.48 21.95 31.67
C GLU A 321 11.41 21.36 30.73
N LYS A 322 11.23 21.95 29.54
CA LYS A 322 10.31 21.43 28.52
C LYS A 322 10.73 20.02 28.08
N GLN A 323 12.01 19.80 27.78
CA GLN A 323 12.51 18.48 27.40
C GLN A 323 12.37 17.48 28.55
N SER A 324 12.63 17.89 29.79
CA SER A 324 12.43 17.04 30.97
C SER A 324 10.95 16.64 31.15
N ALA A 325 10.02 17.58 30.94
CA ALA A 325 8.59 17.30 30.99
C ALA A 325 8.13 16.37 29.85
N GLU A 326 8.66 16.54 28.63
CA GLU A 326 8.40 15.65 27.50
C GLU A 326 8.92 14.24 27.76
N PHE A 327 10.15 14.09 28.28
CA PHE A 327 10.69 12.79 28.66
C PHE A 327 9.95 12.17 29.84
N GLY A 328 9.50 12.96 30.82
CA GLY A 328 8.64 12.49 31.91
C GLY A 328 7.29 11.99 31.40
N ALA A 329 6.67 12.69 30.46
CA ALA A 329 5.43 12.24 29.81
C ALA A 329 5.64 10.95 29.01
N GLN A 330 6.74 10.84 28.26
CA GLN A 330 7.10 9.62 27.54
C GLN A 330 7.35 8.45 28.49
N GLN A 331 8.02 8.68 29.63
CA GLN A 331 8.24 7.66 30.64
C GLN A 331 6.92 7.13 31.21
N ILE A 332 5.95 8.00 31.50
CA ILE A 332 4.62 7.60 31.98
C ILE A 332 3.88 6.76 30.94
N VAL A 333 3.95 7.13 29.64
CA VAL A 333 3.33 6.35 28.56
C VAL A 333 3.99 4.98 28.43
N ILE A 334 5.32 4.93 28.44
CA ILE A 334 6.08 3.67 28.37
C ILE A 334 5.77 2.78 29.58
N GLU A 335 5.67 3.34 30.78
CA GLU A 335 5.32 2.60 31.99
C GLU A 335 3.87 2.10 31.95
N ALA A 336 2.94 2.90 31.45
CA ALA A 336 1.54 2.51 31.27
C ALA A 336 1.39 1.39 30.21
N ASP A 337 2.10 1.48 29.09
CA ASP A 337 2.13 0.42 28.07
C ASP A 337 2.77 -0.86 28.62
N ALA A 338 3.88 -0.76 29.36
CA ALA A 338 4.52 -1.91 30.00
C ALA A 338 3.59 -2.58 31.03
N GLN A 339 2.83 -1.79 31.82
CA GLN A 339 1.83 -2.32 32.75
C GLN A 339 0.65 -2.98 32.02
N ARG A 340 0.18 -2.39 30.91
CA ARG A 340 -0.87 -2.99 30.07
C ARG A 340 -0.42 -4.32 29.50
N ASP A 341 0.78 -4.37 28.92
CA ASP A 341 1.34 -5.58 28.32
C ASP A 341 1.61 -6.67 29.39
N ALA A 342 2.02 -6.28 30.60
CA ALA A 342 2.15 -7.20 31.73
C ALA A 342 0.79 -7.78 32.15
N ALA A 343 -0.24 -6.93 32.28
CA ALA A 343 -1.60 -7.37 32.62
C ALA A 343 -2.21 -8.27 31.53
N GLU A 344 -1.92 -8.01 30.26
CA GLU A 344 -2.38 -8.85 29.15
C GLU A 344 -1.72 -10.24 29.18
N ARG A 345 -0.42 -10.32 29.44
CA ARG A 345 0.29 -11.59 29.62
C ARG A 345 -0.22 -12.37 30.85
N GLU A 346 -0.49 -11.67 31.94
CA GLU A 346 -1.09 -12.28 33.14
C GLU A 346 -2.50 -12.81 32.86
N MET A 347 -3.31 -12.05 32.13
CA MET A 347 -4.64 -12.49 31.69
C MET A 347 -4.56 -13.73 30.79
N GLN A 348 -3.62 -13.77 29.85
CA GLN A 348 -3.39 -14.94 29.00
C GLN A 348 -2.94 -16.16 29.83
N ALA A 349 -2.07 -15.97 30.81
CA ALA A 349 -1.65 -17.02 31.73
C ALA A 349 -2.83 -17.55 32.58
N ILE A 350 -3.67 -16.65 33.11
CA ILE A 350 -4.88 -17.01 33.86
C ILE A 350 -5.87 -17.76 32.97
N LYS A 351 -6.08 -17.30 31.73
CA LYS A 351 -6.95 -17.97 30.76
C LYS A 351 -6.44 -19.38 30.45
N MET A 352 -5.14 -19.54 30.21
CA MET A 352 -4.52 -20.84 29.97
C MET A 352 -4.64 -21.77 31.19
N LEU A 353 -4.47 -21.25 32.40
CA LEU A 353 -4.67 -22.00 33.65
C LEU A 353 -6.15 -22.35 33.89
N ALA A 354 -7.08 -21.47 33.52
CA ALA A 354 -8.50 -21.74 33.59
C ALA A 354 -8.91 -22.82 32.59
N GLU A 355 -8.41 -22.76 31.35
CA GLU A 355 -8.60 -23.79 30.32
C GLU A 355 -8.00 -25.13 30.77
N ALA A 356 -6.79 -25.12 31.36
CA ALA A 356 -6.17 -26.31 31.95
C ALA A 356 -7.02 -26.88 33.11
N LYS A 357 -7.52 -26.03 34.02
CA LYS A 357 -8.43 -26.46 35.09
C LYS A 357 -9.76 -27.00 34.56
N THR A 358 -10.32 -26.41 33.51
CA THR A 358 -11.55 -26.92 32.90
C THR A 358 -11.32 -28.26 32.20
N ALA A 359 -10.13 -28.46 31.62
CA ALA A 359 -9.73 -29.75 31.06
C ALA A 359 -9.50 -30.80 32.17
N ASP A 360 -8.90 -30.44 33.30
CA ASP A 360 -8.71 -31.33 34.46
C ASP A 360 -10.06 -31.69 35.14
N GLN A 361 -10.99 -30.74 35.24
CA GLN A 361 -12.32 -31.00 35.81
C GLN A 361 -13.31 -31.68 34.84
N ALA A 362 -12.98 -31.75 33.55
CA ALA A 362 -13.78 -32.52 32.58
C ALA A 362 -13.64 -34.05 32.78
N ALA A 363 -12.61 -34.53 33.50
CA ALA A 363 -12.41 -35.96 33.75
C ALA A 363 -13.37 -36.57 34.82
N PRO A 364 -13.66 -35.94 35.97
CA PRO A 364 -14.62 -36.46 36.95
C PRO A 364 -16.11 -36.14 36.67
N GLY A 365 -16.42 -35.23 35.73
CA GLY A 365 -17.80 -34.81 35.43
C GLY A 365 -18.71 -35.91 34.87
N LEU A 366 -18.14 -36.99 34.32
CA LEU A 366 -18.88 -38.18 33.89
C LEU A 366 -19.30 -39.09 35.05
N ALA A 367 -18.63 -39.00 36.21
CA ALA A 367 -18.98 -39.77 37.41
C ALA A 367 -20.02 -39.06 38.29
N GLU A 368 -20.00 -37.72 38.37
CA GLU A 368 -20.99 -36.96 39.17
C GLU A 368 -22.39 -36.94 38.52
N ALA A 369 -22.48 -36.99 37.20
CA ALA A 369 -23.76 -37.07 36.48
C ALA A 369 -24.52 -38.39 36.72
N GLN A 370 -23.81 -39.50 37.02
CA GLN A 370 -24.45 -40.77 37.37
C GLN A 370 -24.95 -40.81 38.83
N VAL A 371 -24.31 -40.04 39.73
CA VAL A 371 -24.72 -39.96 41.14
C VAL A 371 -25.95 -39.06 41.33
N THR A 372 -26.09 -38.00 40.52
CA THR A 372 -27.27 -37.12 40.55
C THR A 372 -28.51 -37.80 39.99
N HIS A 373 -28.37 -38.64 38.95
CA HIS A 373 -29.49 -39.43 38.43
C HIS A 373 -29.99 -40.47 39.47
N ALA A 374 -29.07 -41.11 40.22
CA ALA A 374 -29.44 -42.03 41.30
C ALA A 374 -30.06 -41.33 42.52
N LYS A 375 -29.71 -40.07 42.80
CA LYS A 375 -30.33 -39.26 43.87
C LYS A 375 -31.70 -38.70 43.50
N ALA A 376 -31.96 -38.44 42.21
CA ALA A 376 -33.27 -37.98 41.74
C ALA A 376 -34.35 -39.07 41.92
N ASP A 377 -34.04 -40.33 41.63
CA ASP A 377 -34.96 -41.47 41.81
C ASP A 377 -35.26 -41.78 43.29
N ALA A 378 -34.40 -41.32 44.23
CA ALA A 378 -34.61 -41.47 45.67
C ALA A 378 -35.52 -40.38 46.25
N LEU A 379 -35.40 -39.13 45.77
CA LEU A 379 -36.21 -37.99 46.24
C LEU A 379 -37.66 -38.03 45.74
N GLU A 380 -37.92 -38.65 44.59
CA GLU A 380 -39.29 -38.83 44.08
C GLU A 380 -40.13 -39.73 44.99
N LYS A 381 -39.50 -40.66 45.73
CA LYS A 381 -40.18 -41.55 46.69
C LYS A 381 -40.42 -40.92 48.07
N GLU A 382 -39.61 -39.95 48.50
CA GLU A 382 -39.77 -39.25 49.78
C GLU A 382 -40.82 -38.12 49.73
N GLY A 383 -40.91 -37.40 48.61
CA GLY A 383 -41.85 -36.27 48.44
C GLY A 383 -43.34 -36.66 48.45
N SER A 384 -43.65 -37.92 48.08
CA SER A 384 -45.02 -38.44 48.07
C SER A 384 -45.60 -38.71 49.48
N ALA A 385 -44.73 -38.84 50.50
CA ALA A 385 -45.12 -39.14 51.87
C ALA A 385 -45.26 -37.88 52.76
N GLU A 386 -44.51 -36.80 52.51
CA GLU A 386 -44.57 -35.58 53.32
C GLU A 386 -45.73 -34.64 52.96
N ALA A 387 -46.21 -34.70 51.71
CA ALA A 387 -47.33 -33.88 51.24
C ALA A 387 -48.68 -34.22 51.92
N THR A 388 -48.84 -35.44 52.46
CA THR A 388 -50.08 -35.86 53.16
C THR A 388 -50.10 -35.50 54.65
N VAL A 389 -48.96 -35.14 55.25
CA VAL A 389 -48.83 -34.85 56.70
C VAL A 389 -48.96 -33.35 57.01
N ILE A 390 -48.55 -32.47 56.10
CA ILE A 390 -48.62 -31.01 56.29
C ILE A 390 -50.04 -30.46 56.12
N GLN A 391 -50.88 -31.09 55.29
CA GLN A 391 -52.27 -30.70 55.08
C GLN A 391 -53.16 -30.86 56.34
N LYS A 392 -52.75 -31.69 57.31
CA LYS A 392 -53.52 -31.94 58.54
C LYS A 392 -53.02 -31.22 59.80
N LYS A 393 -51.94 -30.43 59.72
CA LYS A 393 -51.42 -29.62 60.84
C LYS A 393 -51.72 -28.11 60.75
N GLY A 394 -52.10 -27.60 59.57
CA GLY A 394 -52.36 -26.17 59.35
C GLY A 394 -53.74 -25.65 59.82
N GLU A 395 -54.69 -26.52 60.17
CA GLU A 395 -56.08 -26.12 60.46
C GLU A 395 -56.37 -25.85 61.96
N ALA A 396 -55.36 -25.84 62.85
CA ALA A 396 -55.59 -25.77 64.31
C ALA A 396 -54.83 -24.69 65.11
N GLU A 397 -53.99 -23.84 64.50
CA GLU A 397 -53.15 -22.87 65.26
C GLU A 397 -53.38 -21.39 64.88
N ALA A 398 -54.58 -21.04 64.41
CA ALA A 398 -54.91 -19.68 63.97
C ALA A 398 -55.80 -18.87 64.94
N VAL A 399 -55.97 -19.24 66.22
CA VAL A 399 -57.03 -18.62 67.05
C VAL A 399 -56.65 -18.00 68.41
N VAL A 400 -55.48 -18.23 69.04
CA VAL A 400 -55.44 -17.95 70.51
C VAL A 400 -54.38 -17.00 71.07
N ILE A 401 -53.45 -16.40 70.32
CA ILE A 401 -52.47 -15.51 70.98
C ILE A 401 -52.39 -14.14 70.32
N ASP A 402 -53.58 -13.55 70.23
CA ASP A 402 -53.78 -12.12 70.46
C ASP A 402 -53.88 -11.91 71.98
N GLN A 403 -53.32 -10.80 72.47
CA GLN A 403 -53.51 -10.25 73.83
C GLN A 403 -52.68 -10.88 74.96
N THR A 404 -51.47 -10.34 75.18
CA THR A 404 -51.18 -9.49 76.35
C THR A 404 -49.70 -9.06 76.35
N GLY A 405 -49.44 -7.84 75.88
CA GLY A 405 -48.13 -7.19 76.00
C GLY A 405 -48.08 -5.74 75.51
N THR A 406 -49.25 -5.12 75.29
CA THR A 406 -49.41 -3.85 74.60
C THR A 406 -49.59 -2.68 75.57
N ALA A 407 -48.53 -2.37 76.34
CA ALA A 407 -48.52 -1.11 77.10
C ALA A 407 -47.15 -0.40 77.14
N GLU A 408 -46.02 -1.09 76.94
CA GLU A 408 -44.69 -0.44 76.95
C GLU A 408 -43.99 -0.40 75.58
N ALA A 409 -44.40 -1.25 74.63
CA ALA A 409 -43.82 -1.27 73.28
C ALA A 409 -44.28 -0.10 72.38
N THR A 410 -45.48 0.44 72.60
CA THR A 410 -46.12 1.36 71.64
C THR A 410 -45.46 2.74 71.57
N ILE A 411 -44.79 3.18 72.64
CA ILE A 411 -44.12 4.49 72.70
C ILE A 411 -42.71 4.43 72.10
N VAL A 412 -41.99 3.31 72.29
CA VAL A 412 -40.68 3.07 71.66
C VAL A 412 -40.84 2.77 70.16
N GLN A 413 -41.86 2.01 69.79
CA GLN A 413 -42.15 1.68 68.38
C GLN A 413 -42.44 2.92 67.54
N ARG A 414 -43.19 3.91 68.05
CA ARG A 414 -43.53 5.11 67.25
C ARG A 414 -42.34 6.05 67.00
N LYS A 415 -41.38 6.15 67.93
CA LYS A 415 -40.14 6.92 67.70
C LYS A 415 -39.14 6.16 66.81
N ALA A 416 -39.01 4.84 66.99
CA ALA A 416 -38.14 4.02 66.15
C ALA A 416 -38.64 3.90 64.70
N VAL A 417 -39.96 3.74 64.49
CA VAL A 417 -40.56 3.61 63.15
C VAL A 417 -40.47 4.90 62.32
N ALA A 418 -40.46 6.08 62.96
CA ALA A 418 -40.34 7.36 62.26
C ALA A 418 -38.89 7.63 61.79
N VAL A 419 -37.89 7.23 62.58
CA VAL A 419 -36.47 7.35 62.19
C VAL A 419 -36.10 6.26 61.19
N ALA A 420 -36.53 5.01 61.40
CA ALA A 420 -36.29 3.90 60.48
C ALA A 420 -36.92 4.10 59.09
N LYS A 421 -38.14 4.65 58.99
CA LYS A 421 -38.75 4.96 57.68
C LYS A 421 -38.04 6.09 56.93
N GLY A 422 -37.44 7.04 57.64
CA GLY A 422 -36.64 8.12 57.03
C GLY A 422 -35.31 7.61 56.48
N ASP A 423 -34.67 6.70 57.20
CA ASP A 423 -33.39 6.10 56.82
C ASP A 423 -33.55 4.98 55.77
N GLU A 424 -34.62 4.19 55.82
CA GLU A 424 -34.98 3.21 54.77
C GLU A 424 -35.30 3.91 53.43
N ALA A 425 -36.05 5.03 53.46
CA ALA A 425 -36.37 5.76 52.23
C ALA A 425 -35.12 6.38 51.58
N LYS A 426 -34.14 6.82 52.38
CA LYS A 426 -32.85 7.31 51.88
C LYS A 426 -31.96 6.17 51.38
N ALA A 427 -31.86 5.07 52.11
CA ALA A 427 -31.06 3.91 51.72
C ALA A 427 -31.55 3.26 50.42
N VAL A 428 -32.87 3.06 50.27
CA VAL A 428 -33.49 2.51 49.05
C VAL A 428 -33.32 3.47 47.86
N ALA A 429 -33.31 4.79 48.09
CA ALA A 429 -33.03 5.77 47.04
C ALA A 429 -31.55 5.72 46.60
N THR A 430 -30.59 5.68 47.53
CA THR A 430 -29.16 5.53 47.17
C THR A 430 -28.83 4.17 46.58
N GLU A 431 -29.50 3.10 47.01
CA GLU A 431 -29.34 1.76 46.43
C GLU A 431 -29.90 1.71 45.01
N LYS A 432 -31.07 2.29 44.74
CA LYS A 432 -31.63 2.36 43.39
C LYS A 432 -30.83 3.25 42.45
N VAL A 433 -30.27 4.36 42.93
CA VAL A 433 -29.39 5.21 42.13
C VAL A 433 -28.05 4.52 41.88
N GLY A 434 -27.44 3.90 42.90
CA GLY A 434 -26.18 3.16 42.76
C GLY A 434 -26.29 1.91 41.88
N THR A 435 -27.41 1.17 41.96
CA THR A 435 -27.66 0.02 41.07
C THR A 435 -27.97 0.44 39.64
N ALA A 436 -28.66 1.57 39.43
CA ALA A 436 -28.86 2.14 38.11
C ALA A 436 -27.54 2.60 37.50
N GLU A 437 -26.71 3.35 38.25
CA GLU A 437 -25.39 3.80 37.83
C GLU A 437 -24.44 2.62 37.54
N ALA A 438 -24.41 1.59 38.39
CA ALA A 438 -23.63 0.38 38.16
C ALA A 438 -24.10 -0.41 36.93
N SER A 439 -25.42 -0.47 36.67
CA SER A 439 -25.97 -1.13 35.49
C SER A 439 -25.63 -0.38 34.20
N VAL A 440 -25.68 0.95 34.22
CA VAL A 440 -25.34 1.82 33.08
C VAL A 440 -23.84 1.75 32.80
N MET A 441 -23.02 1.76 33.85
CA MET A 441 -21.57 1.62 33.73
C MET A 441 -21.19 0.22 33.23
N GLY A 442 -21.86 -0.84 33.69
CA GLY A 442 -21.69 -2.20 33.20
C GLY A 442 -22.09 -2.36 31.73
N LEU A 443 -23.21 -1.77 31.30
CA LEU A 443 -23.62 -1.74 29.90
C LEU A 443 -22.63 -0.96 29.02
N LYS A 444 -22.10 0.16 29.53
CA LYS A 444 -21.11 0.98 28.82
C LYS A 444 -19.79 0.23 28.66
N PHE A 445 -19.28 -0.39 29.72
CA PHE A 445 -18.06 -1.20 29.65
C PHE A 445 -18.23 -2.45 28.79
N ASN A 446 -19.42 -3.06 28.77
CA ASN A 446 -19.70 -4.18 27.88
C ASN A 446 -19.72 -3.73 26.41
N ALA A 447 -20.36 -2.59 26.11
CA ALA A 447 -20.36 -2.00 24.77
C ALA A 447 -18.95 -1.55 24.31
N GLU A 448 -18.14 -1.02 25.23
CA GLU A 448 -16.73 -0.69 24.95
C GLU A 448 -15.90 -1.96 24.74
N ALA A 449 -16.13 -3.02 25.53
CA ALA A 449 -15.43 -4.30 25.39
C ALA A 449 -15.80 -5.02 24.09
N THR A 450 -17.08 -5.04 23.67
CA THR A 450 -17.49 -5.58 22.37
C THR A 450 -16.93 -4.75 21.23
N GLY A 451 -16.95 -3.41 21.33
CA GLY A 451 -16.34 -2.53 20.33
C GLY A 451 -14.83 -2.72 20.19
N ILE A 452 -14.10 -2.91 21.30
CA ILE A 452 -12.66 -3.24 21.28
C ILE A 452 -12.43 -4.63 20.69
N LYS A 453 -13.25 -5.61 21.04
CA LYS A 453 -13.16 -6.98 20.50
C LYS A 453 -13.37 -7.01 18.99
N GLU A 454 -14.41 -6.36 18.48
CA GLU A 454 -14.71 -6.28 17.04
C GLU A 454 -13.60 -5.51 16.29
N LYS A 455 -13.04 -4.45 16.91
CA LYS A 455 -11.90 -3.72 16.36
C LYS A 455 -10.62 -4.57 16.33
N ALA A 456 -10.36 -5.36 17.36
CA ALA A 456 -9.22 -6.26 17.43
C ALA A 456 -9.34 -7.43 16.43
N GLU A 457 -10.54 -8.01 16.28
CA GLU A 457 -10.82 -9.03 15.26
C GLU A 457 -10.67 -8.47 13.85
N SER A 458 -11.13 -7.23 13.61
CA SER A 458 -10.92 -6.54 12.33
C SER A 458 -9.44 -6.26 12.06
N MET A 459 -8.68 -5.79 13.06
CA MET A 459 -7.24 -5.55 12.95
C MET A 459 -6.47 -6.84 12.68
N LYS A 460 -6.87 -7.95 13.31
CA LYS A 460 -6.28 -9.26 13.06
C LYS A 460 -6.51 -9.71 11.62
N LEU A 461 -7.73 -9.58 11.11
CA LEU A 461 -8.05 -9.89 9.71
C LEU A 461 -7.23 -9.05 8.72
N PHE A 462 -7.05 -7.75 8.98
CA PHE A 462 -6.21 -6.89 8.13
C PHE A 462 -4.72 -7.23 8.22
N HIS A 463 -4.22 -7.57 9.41
CA HIS A 463 -2.83 -7.95 9.61
C HIS A 463 -2.51 -9.28 8.94
N ASP A 464 -3.39 -10.28 9.06
CA ASP A 464 -3.21 -11.60 8.43
C ASP A 464 -3.22 -11.47 6.89
N ALA A 465 -4.16 -10.70 6.32
CA ALA A 465 -4.20 -10.42 4.88
C ALA A 465 -2.98 -9.63 4.38
N GLY A 466 -2.49 -8.68 5.17
CA GLY A 466 -1.27 -7.91 4.87
C GLY A 466 -0.02 -8.80 4.85
N LYS A 467 0.09 -9.71 5.82
CA LYS A 467 1.20 -10.66 5.92
C LYS A 467 1.23 -11.64 4.75
N GLU A 468 0.09 -12.20 4.37
CA GLU A 468 -0.01 -13.09 3.20
C GLU A 468 0.40 -12.38 1.91
N HIS A 469 0.01 -11.11 1.74
CA HIS A 469 0.41 -10.32 0.58
C HIS A 469 1.92 -10.02 0.54
N GLU A 470 2.53 -9.71 1.70
CA GLU A 470 3.98 -9.52 1.80
C GLU A 470 4.76 -10.81 1.55
N GLU A 471 4.31 -11.94 2.12
CA GLU A 471 4.91 -13.25 1.88
C GLU A 471 4.82 -13.64 0.39
N PHE A 472 3.65 -13.44 -0.23
CA PHE A 472 3.46 -13.68 -1.67
C PHE A 472 4.38 -12.79 -2.53
N LYS A 473 4.50 -11.50 -2.19
CA LYS A 473 5.39 -10.58 -2.91
C LYS A 473 6.87 -10.97 -2.75
N LEU A 474 7.28 -11.41 -1.57
CA LEU A 474 8.63 -11.91 -1.32
C LEU A 474 8.91 -13.19 -2.10
N GLN A 475 7.95 -14.12 -2.15
CA GLN A 475 8.06 -15.35 -2.93
C GLN A 475 8.16 -15.04 -4.42
N LEU A 476 7.31 -14.15 -4.96
CA LEU A 476 7.34 -13.76 -6.37
C LEU A 476 8.67 -13.10 -6.75
N ASN A 477 9.24 -12.25 -5.89
CA ASN A 477 10.55 -11.65 -6.13
C ASN A 477 11.67 -12.70 -6.10
N LYS A 478 11.63 -13.63 -5.14
CA LYS A 478 12.58 -14.74 -5.07
C LYS A 478 12.51 -15.61 -6.33
N ASP A 479 11.31 -15.97 -6.78
CA ASP A 479 11.11 -16.80 -7.96
C ASP A 479 11.62 -16.09 -9.23
N LYS A 480 11.34 -14.79 -9.36
CA LYS A 480 11.89 -13.94 -10.43
C LYS A 480 13.42 -13.93 -10.42
N ASP A 481 14.05 -13.75 -9.26
CA ASP A 481 15.51 -13.71 -9.15
C ASP A 481 16.15 -15.06 -9.50
N ILE A 482 15.52 -16.17 -9.09
CA ILE A 482 15.92 -17.52 -9.47
C ILE A 482 15.81 -17.72 -10.98
N GLU A 483 14.71 -17.27 -11.59
CA GLU A 483 14.46 -17.42 -13.01
C GLU A 483 15.46 -16.61 -13.85
N ILE A 484 15.78 -15.39 -13.44
CA ILE A 484 16.85 -14.57 -14.06
C ILE A 484 18.19 -15.29 -13.96
N ALA A 485 18.56 -15.77 -12.77
CA ALA A 485 19.82 -16.50 -12.58
C ALA A 485 19.89 -17.79 -13.42
N ALA A 486 18.77 -18.50 -13.57
CA ALA A 486 18.67 -19.69 -14.41
C ALA A 486 18.83 -19.35 -15.90
N ILE A 487 18.25 -18.24 -16.37
CA ILE A 487 18.41 -17.74 -17.74
C ILE A 487 19.87 -17.34 -17.99
N ASP A 488 20.50 -16.62 -17.08
CA ASP A 488 21.91 -16.24 -17.18
C ASP A 488 22.82 -17.48 -17.22
N ALA A 489 22.55 -18.49 -16.39
CA ALA A 489 23.26 -19.76 -16.43
C ALA A 489 23.09 -20.46 -17.79
N GLN A 490 21.87 -20.47 -18.36
CA GLN A 490 21.63 -21.03 -19.70
C GLN A 490 22.38 -20.27 -20.79
N GLN A 491 22.44 -18.94 -20.71
CA GLN A 491 23.20 -18.11 -21.64
C GLN A 491 24.69 -18.46 -21.58
N ASN A 492 25.26 -18.51 -20.37
CA ASN A 492 26.67 -18.86 -20.16
C ASN A 492 26.99 -20.28 -20.67
N ILE A 493 26.10 -21.25 -20.44
CA ILE A 493 26.25 -22.61 -20.96
C ILE A 493 26.16 -22.61 -22.49
N ALA A 494 25.23 -21.87 -23.08
CA ALA A 494 25.08 -21.78 -24.53
C ALA A 494 26.30 -21.14 -25.18
N GLU A 495 26.88 -20.11 -24.56
CA GLU A 495 28.11 -19.45 -25.00
C GLU A 495 29.30 -20.39 -24.94
N ALA A 496 29.51 -21.09 -23.81
CA ALA A 496 30.55 -22.09 -23.68
C ALA A 496 30.37 -23.27 -24.66
N GLN A 497 29.13 -23.71 -24.90
CA GLN A 497 28.83 -24.75 -25.90
C GLN A 497 29.12 -24.26 -27.32
N ALA A 498 28.76 -23.03 -27.66
CA ALA A 498 29.05 -22.43 -28.96
C ALA A 498 30.56 -22.27 -29.18
N GLU A 499 31.30 -21.90 -28.14
CA GLU A 499 32.77 -21.81 -28.17
C GLU A 499 33.39 -23.20 -28.40
N ILE A 500 32.97 -24.22 -27.64
CA ILE A 500 33.46 -25.60 -27.82
C ILE A 500 33.15 -26.13 -29.23
N VAL A 501 31.93 -25.92 -29.73
CA VAL A 501 31.54 -26.34 -31.09
C VAL A 501 32.34 -25.56 -32.14
N GLY A 502 32.55 -24.26 -31.92
CA GLY A 502 33.37 -23.41 -32.79
C GLY A 502 34.81 -23.89 -32.86
N GLU A 503 35.45 -24.15 -31.72
CA GLU A 503 36.82 -24.66 -31.61
C GLU A 503 36.95 -26.06 -32.24
N ALA A 504 35.96 -26.93 -32.01
CA ALA A 504 35.91 -28.29 -32.55
C ALA A 504 35.78 -28.29 -34.08
N LEU A 505 34.89 -27.46 -34.65
CA LEU A 505 34.75 -27.31 -36.10
C LEU A 505 35.99 -26.68 -36.74
N ARG A 506 36.64 -25.74 -36.04
CA ARG A 506 37.86 -25.07 -36.52
C ARG A 506 39.06 -26.01 -36.60
N ASN A 507 39.16 -26.96 -35.68
CA ASN A 507 40.24 -27.94 -35.64
C ASN A 507 39.92 -29.25 -36.37
N SER A 508 38.68 -29.49 -36.80
CA SER A 508 38.31 -30.68 -37.56
C SER A 508 38.44 -30.45 -39.07
N THR A 509 39.27 -31.24 -39.75
CA THR A 509 39.19 -31.43 -41.21
C THR A 509 38.02 -32.35 -41.53
N ILE A 510 36.90 -31.78 -41.99
CA ILE A 510 35.70 -32.54 -42.38
C ILE A 510 35.75 -32.81 -43.89
N ASP A 511 35.93 -34.07 -44.28
CA ASP A 511 35.78 -34.53 -45.66
C ASP A 511 34.33 -34.94 -45.90
N ILE A 512 33.55 -34.07 -46.56
CA ILE A 512 32.11 -34.28 -46.79
C ILE A 512 31.92 -35.13 -48.04
N VAL A 513 31.62 -36.42 -47.85
CA VAL A 513 31.24 -37.33 -48.94
C VAL A 513 29.74 -37.62 -48.86
N GLY A 514 28.92 -36.75 -49.47
CA GLY A 514 27.53 -37.00 -49.85
C GLY A 514 26.44 -36.69 -48.81
N GLY A 515 25.50 -35.80 -49.18
CA GLY A 515 24.19 -35.58 -48.53
C GLY A 515 24.17 -34.51 -47.43
N GLU A 516 24.17 -33.24 -47.83
CA GLU A 516 24.37 -32.02 -47.01
C GLU A 516 23.38 -31.81 -45.84
N THR A 517 22.20 -32.45 -45.83
CA THR A 517 21.12 -32.12 -44.88
C THR A 517 20.98 -33.09 -43.69
N THR A 518 21.34 -34.37 -43.83
CA THR A 518 21.02 -35.38 -42.80
C THR A 518 21.99 -35.43 -41.62
N PHE A 519 23.21 -34.91 -41.79
CA PHE A 519 24.21 -34.89 -40.73
C PHE A 519 23.97 -33.73 -39.74
N PHE A 520 23.60 -32.55 -40.25
CA PHE A 520 23.30 -31.38 -39.44
C PHE A 520 22.05 -31.61 -38.57
N ASP A 521 20.98 -32.15 -39.18
CA ASP A 521 19.72 -32.43 -38.48
C ASP A 521 19.92 -33.43 -37.34
N LYS A 522 20.71 -34.49 -37.53
CA LYS A 522 20.95 -35.49 -36.48
C LYS A 522 21.73 -34.95 -35.28
N ILE A 523 22.69 -34.06 -35.49
CA ILE A 523 23.45 -33.44 -34.39
C ILE A 523 22.55 -32.46 -33.63
N VAL A 524 21.80 -31.62 -34.35
CA VAL A 524 20.88 -30.64 -33.75
C VAL A 524 19.75 -31.33 -32.98
N ASP A 525 19.19 -32.42 -33.52
CA ASP A 525 18.10 -33.16 -32.87
C ASP A 525 18.55 -33.94 -31.63
N SER A 526 19.78 -34.46 -31.62
CA SER A 526 20.35 -35.13 -30.45
C SER A 526 20.54 -34.16 -29.25
N ILE A 527 20.86 -32.90 -29.53
CA ILE A 527 21.00 -31.85 -28.51
C ILE A 527 19.62 -31.36 -28.01
N LYS A 528 18.61 -31.31 -28.89
CA LYS A 528 17.22 -30.94 -28.53
C LYS A 528 16.53 -32.02 -27.67
N ALA A 529 16.74 -33.30 -27.97
CA ALA A 529 16.09 -34.41 -27.28
C ALA A 529 16.47 -34.51 -25.79
N GLY A 530 17.71 -34.17 -25.42
CA GLY A 530 18.13 -34.15 -24.01
C GLY A 530 17.50 -33.02 -23.19
N LYS A 531 17.36 -31.82 -23.76
CA LYS A 531 16.84 -30.64 -23.06
C LYS A 531 15.31 -30.61 -22.94
N SER A 532 14.57 -31.26 -23.84
CA SER A 532 13.10 -31.30 -23.76
C SER A 532 12.59 -32.24 -22.66
N VAL A 533 13.36 -33.28 -22.32
CA VAL A 533 13.01 -34.23 -21.25
C VAL A 533 13.27 -33.61 -19.87
N ASP A 534 14.42 -32.95 -19.66
CA ASP A 534 14.73 -32.24 -18.41
C ASP A 534 13.71 -31.15 -18.08
N ARG A 535 13.34 -30.32 -19.08
CA ARG A 535 12.33 -29.27 -18.90
C ARG A 535 10.93 -29.80 -18.58
N PHE A 536 10.59 -31.02 -19.02
CA PHE A 536 9.27 -31.60 -18.77
C PHE A 536 9.18 -32.19 -17.36
N VAL A 537 10.30 -32.71 -16.83
CA VAL A 537 10.38 -33.28 -15.48
C VAL A 537 10.43 -32.18 -14.42
N ASP A 538 11.19 -31.11 -14.62
CA ASP A 538 11.36 -30.06 -13.60
C ASP A 538 10.19 -29.05 -13.52
N ASN A 539 9.40 -28.87 -14.59
CA ASN A 539 8.26 -27.93 -14.60
C ASN A 539 6.91 -28.53 -14.17
N SER A 540 6.86 -29.83 -13.86
CA SER A 540 5.62 -30.49 -13.43
C SER A 540 5.75 -30.90 -11.97
N ALA A 541 5.00 -30.23 -11.09
CA ALA A 541 4.96 -30.55 -9.66
C ALA A 541 4.61 -32.03 -9.41
N VAL A 542 3.72 -32.61 -10.24
CA VAL A 542 3.31 -34.01 -10.16
C VAL A 542 4.45 -34.95 -10.54
N LEU A 543 5.26 -34.63 -11.56
CA LEU A 543 6.43 -35.43 -11.94
C LEU A 543 7.57 -35.31 -10.93
N THR A 544 7.76 -34.13 -10.34
CA THR A 544 8.71 -33.90 -9.25
C THR A 544 8.30 -34.67 -8.00
N ASP A 545 7.00 -34.71 -7.66
CA ASP A 545 6.48 -35.51 -6.55
C ASP A 545 6.60 -37.01 -6.82
N VAL A 546 6.32 -37.48 -8.03
CA VAL A 546 6.54 -38.89 -8.42
C VAL A 546 8.03 -39.26 -8.37
N LYS A 547 8.91 -38.37 -8.85
CA LYS A 547 10.37 -38.53 -8.72
C LYS A 547 10.78 -38.62 -7.25
N ASN A 548 10.32 -37.71 -6.40
CA ASN A 548 10.66 -37.71 -4.99
C ASN A 548 10.08 -38.92 -4.23
N THR A 549 8.92 -39.41 -4.65
CA THR A 549 8.22 -40.53 -3.99
C THR A 549 8.78 -41.88 -4.42
N PHE A 550 9.20 -42.05 -5.68
CA PHE A 550 9.65 -43.35 -6.22
C PHE A 550 11.16 -43.41 -6.51
N PHE A 551 11.81 -42.29 -6.83
CA PHE A 551 13.17 -42.27 -7.37
C PHE A 551 14.11 -41.37 -6.57
N ASN A 552 14.68 -41.90 -5.48
CA ASN A 552 15.70 -41.21 -4.68
C ASN A 552 17.16 -41.62 -5.03
N GLY A 553 17.35 -42.39 -6.10
CA GLY A 553 18.66 -42.89 -6.53
C GLY A 553 19.10 -44.22 -5.91
N ASP A 554 18.31 -44.78 -4.97
CA ASP A 554 18.57 -46.11 -4.38
C ASP A 554 17.61 -47.17 -4.96
N ASN A 555 18.19 -48.26 -5.49
CA ASN A 555 17.43 -49.33 -6.14
C ASN A 555 16.55 -50.10 -5.13
N GLN A 556 16.96 -50.18 -3.85
CA GLN A 556 16.18 -50.86 -2.81
C GLN A 556 14.96 -50.06 -2.38
N TYR A 557 15.06 -48.73 -2.35
CA TYR A 557 13.96 -47.82 -2.01
C TYR A 557 12.85 -47.89 -3.05
N PHE A 558 13.22 -47.85 -4.35
CA PHE A 558 12.28 -48.00 -5.46
C PHE A 558 11.50 -49.32 -5.37
N THR A 559 12.19 -50.46 -5.15
CA THR A 559 11.51 -51.75 -5.02
C THR A 559 10.59 -51.83 -3.80
N THR A 560 10.95 -51.20 -2.68
CA THR A 560 10.13 -51.20 -1.45
C THR A 560 8.88 -50.36 -1.62
N GLN A 561 9.00 -49.19 -2.25
CA GLN A 561 7.87 -48.30 -2.51
C GLN A 561 6.92 -48.86 -3.56
N LEU A 562 7.46 -49.51 -4.59
CA LEU A 562 6.66 -50.21 -5.60
C LEU A 562 5.93 -51.42 -4.99
N GLN A 563 6.54 -52.14 -4.04
CA GLN A 563 5.89 -53.23 -3.32
C GLN A 563 4.81 -52.75 -2.34
N GLN A 564 5.02 -51.62 -1.64
CA GLN A 564 3.97 -51.02 -0.80
C GLN A 564 2.79 -50.51 -1.63
N PHE A 565 3.07 -49.86 -2.75
CA PHE A 565 2.04 -49.35 -3.67
C PHE A 565 1.27 -50.51 -4.32
N ALA A 566 1.95 -51.56 -4.80
CA ALA A 566 1.28 -52.76 -5.34
C ALA A 566 0.50 -53.54 -4.26
N GLY A 567 1.00 -53.54 -3.01
CA GLY A 567 0.36 -54.17 -1.85
C GLY A 567 -0.95 -53.50 -1.45
N GLN A 568 -1.09 -52.18 -1.63
CA GLN A 568 -2.34 -51.45 -1.38
C GLN A 568 -3.49 -51.90 -2.28
N PHE A 569 -3.18 -52.44 -3.47
CA PHE A 569 -4.17 -52.93 -4.43
C PHE A 569 -4.30 -54.47 -4.44
N GLY A 570 -3.60 -55.17 -3.54
CA GLY A 570 -3.70 -56.63 -3.39
C GLY A 570 -3.13 -57.45 -4.56
N ILE A 571 -2.22 -56.88 -5.35
CA ILE A 571 -1.68 -57.51 -6.56
C ILE A 571 -0.31 -58.13 -6.28
N SER A 572 -0.17 -59.44 -6.48
CA SER A 572 1.11 -60.14 -6.33
C SER A 572 1.99 -60.00 -7.58
N PHE A 573 3.32 -59.91 -7.43
CA PHE A 573 4.25 -59.74 -8.56
C PHE A 573 4.12 -60.86 -9.63
N GLU A 574 3.73 -62.07 -9.21
CA GLU A 574 3.53 -63.21 -10.11
C GLU A 574 2.36 -63.00 -11.09
N ASP A 575 1.34 -62.24 -10.70
CA ASP A 575 0.13 -61.98 -11.50
C ASP A 575 0.32 -60.86 -12.55
N VAL A 576 1.41 -60.10 -12.44
CA VAL A 576 1.62 -58.85 -13.19
C VAL A 576 2.81 -58.88 -14.14
N LYS A 577 3.73 -59.84 -13.95
CA LYS A 577 4.98 -59.95 -14.72
C LYS A 577 4.78 -59.96 -16.24
N ASP A 578 3.67 -60.55 -16.70
CA ASP A 578 3.34 -60.73 -18.11
C ASP A 578 2.48 -59.60 -18.70
N LEU A 579 2.03 -58.65 -17.87
CA LEU A 579 1.29 -57.48 -18.30
C LEU A 579 2.24 -56.39 -18.80
N SER A 580 1.75 -55.55 -19.71
CA SER A 580 2.42 -54.28 -20.03
C SER A 580 2.21 -53.28 -18.91
N VAL A 581 3.12 -52.30 -18.76
CA VAL A 581 2.96 -51.21 -17.78
C VAL A 581 1.62 -50.51 -17.94
N ALA A 582 1.18 -50.29 -19.18
CA ALA A 582 -0.14 -49.73 -19.46
C ALA A 582 -1.31 -50.63 -19.03
N ALA A 583 -1.19 -51.94 -19.22
CA ALA A 583 -2.24 -52.90 -18.83
C ALA A 583 -2.31 -53.06 -17.30
N LEU A 584 -1.18 -52.98 -16.61
CA LEU A 584 -1.12 -52.95 -15.14
C LEU A 584 -1.80 -51.70 -14.59
N ILE A 585 -1.41 -50.51 -15.05
CA ILE A 585 -2.00 -49.25 -14.58
C ILE A 585 -3.49 -49.19 -14.92
N GLY A 586 -3.89 -49.63 -16.11
CA GLY A 586 -5.31 -49.76 -16.48
C GLY A 586 -6.10 -50.66 -15.53
N ARG A 587 -5.52 -51.79 -15.12
CA ARG A 587 -6.14 -52.69 -14.14
C ARG A 587 -6.23 -52.04 -12.74
N MET A 588 -5.22 -51.27 -12.33
CA MET A 588 -5.23 -50.54 -11.06
C MET A 588 -6.29 -49.43 -11.05
N ILE A 589 -6.48 -48.70 -12.15
CA ILE A 589 -7.54 -47.71 -12.30
C ILE A 589 -8.92 -48.36 -12.09
N THR A 590 -9.12 -49.56 -12.65
CA THR A 590 -10.40 -50.30 -12.49
C THR A 590 -10.61 -50.90 -11.10
N MET A 591 -9.55 -51.05 -10.30
CA MET A 591 -9.60 -51.64 -8.95
C MET A 591 -9.62 -50.57 -7.84
N THR A 592 -9.51 -49.30 -8.19
CA THR A 592 -9.44 -48.19 -7.24
C THR A 592 -10.80 -47.52 -7.11
N ASP A 593 -11.31 -47.36 -5.89
CA ASP A 593 -12.60 -46.70 -5.63
C ASP A 593 -12.47 -45.18 -5.37
N SER A 594 -11.25 -44.68 -5.16
CA SER A 594 -10.92 -43.28 -4.92
C SER A 594 -10.70 -42.51 -6.23
N ASP A 595 -11.47 -41.45 -6.47
CA ASP A 595 -11.37 -40.65 -7.70
C ASP A 595 -10.03 -39.87 -7.79
N ASP A 596 -9.44 -39.51 -6.64
CA ASP A 596 -8.14 -38.84 -6.57
C ASP A 596 -7.01 -39.78 -7.02
N ASP A 597 -7.09 -41.06 -6.65
CA ASP A 597 -6.11 -42.07 -7.02
C ASP A 597 -6.28 -42.54 -8.47
N LYS A 598 -7.52 -42.55 -9.00
CA LYS A 598 -7.78 -42.76 -10.44
C LYS A 598 -7.12 -41.67 -11.28
N SER A 599 -7.31 -40.41 -10.91
CA SER A 599 -6.69 -39.26 -11.59
C SER A 599 -5.16 -39.38 -11.64
N ARG A 600 -4.54 -39.72 -10.49
CA ARG A 600 -3.08 -39.95 -10.41
C ARG A 600 -2.61 -41.10 -11.29
N LEU A 601 -3.35 -42.21 -11.34
CA LEU A 601 -3.02 -43.37 -12.17
C LEU A 601 -3.20 -43.07 -13.68
N GLU A 602 -4.19 -42.27 -14.05
CA GLU A 602 -4.38 -41.79 -15.43
C GLU A 602 -3.25 -40.87 -15.88
N ASP A 603 -2.80 -39.97 -15.01
CA ASP A 603 -1.66 -39.10 -15.25
C ASP A 603 -0.35 -39.91 -15.38
N LEU A 604 -0.13 -40.91 -14.52
CA LEU A 604 0.99 -41.83 -14.64
C LEU A 604 0.96 -42.60 -15.96
N LEU A 605 -0.21 -43.08 -16.40
CA LEU A 605 -0.36 -43.75 -17.69
C LEU A 605 0.02 -42.83 -18.86
N ARG A 606 -0.35 -41.55 -18.77
CA ARG A 606 -0.01 -40.53 -19.78
C ARG A 606 1.49 -40.29 -19.85
N VAL A 607 2.16 -40.22 -18.70
CA VAL A 607 3.62 -40.08 -18.57
C VAL A 607 4.33 -41.29 -19.17
N PHE A 608 3.93 -42.51 -18.80
CA PHE A 608 4.57 -43.73 -19.33
C PHE A 608 4.33 -43.93 -20.83
N ARG A 609 3.21 -43.42 -21.38
CA ARG A 609 2.99 -43.36 -22.84
C ARG A 609 3.93 -42.36 -23.50
N GLY A 610 4.10 -41.18 -22.91
CA GLY A 610 5.03 -40.15 -23.39
C GLY A 610 6.49 -40.60 -23.37
N ALA A 611 6.89 -41.36 -22.34
CA ALA A 611 8.23 -41.91 -22.19
C ALA A 611 8.49 -43.17 -23.03
N GLY A 612 7.48 -43.68 -23.76
CA GLY A 612 7.60 -44.89 -24.60
C GLY A 612 7.72 -46.21 -23.82
N VAL A 613 7.55 -46.19 -22.49
CA VAL A 613 7.71 -47.35 -21.60
C VAL A 613 6.38 -48.10 -21.38
N ALA A 614 5.24 -47.46 -21.70
CA ALA A 614 3.89 -48.01 -21.54
C ALA A 614 3.67 -49.38 -22.22
N GLY A 615 4.36 -49.67 -23.32
CA GLY A 615 4.26 -50.93 -24.07
C GLY A 615 5.19 -52.05 -23.57
N GLN A 616 6.11 -51.75 -22.66
CA GLN A 616 7.06 -52.75 -22.14
C GLN A 616 6.39 -53.65 -21.12
N LYS A 617 6.83 -54.92 -21.06
CA LYS A 617 6.36 -55.86 -20.03
C LYS A 617 6.93 -55.48 -18.67
N VAL A 618 6.16 -55.67 -17.61
CA VAL A 618 6.62 -55.38 -16.23
C VAL A 618 7.88 -56.19 -15.90
N ALA A 619 8.00 -57.43 -16.41
CA ALA A 619 9.21 -58.25 -16.27
C ALA A 619 10.47 -57.66 -16.94
N SER A 620 10.35 -56.85 -17.99
CA SER A 620 11.51 -56.24 -18.68
C SER A 620 12.09 -55.02 -17.96
N LEU A 621 11.43 -54.55 -16.89
CA LEU A 621 11.86 -53.39 -16.09
C LEU A 621 12.85 -53.76 -14.96
N GLY A 622 13.41 -54.99 -14.97
CA GLY A 622 14.48 -55.38 -14.05
C GLY A 622 14.01 -55.75 -12.63
N LEU A 623 12.72 -56.01 -12.42
CA LEU A 623 12.18 -56.49 -11.15
C LEU A 623 12.43 -58.01 -11.03
N VAL A 624 13.66 -58.42 -10.74
CA VAL A 624 13.95 -59.83 -10.40
C VAL A 624 13.75 -60.02 -8.90
N SER A 625 12.90 -60.99 -8.56
CA SER A 625 12.69 -61.45 -7.18
C SER A 625 14.01 -61.90 -6.54
N ASN A 626 14.44 -61.23 -5.48
CA ASN A 626 15.41 -61.82 -4.56
C ASN A 626 14.65 -62.86 -3.74
N GLN A 627 14.58 -64.09 -4.25
CA GLN A 627 14.24 -65.24 -3.43
C GLN A 627 15.31 -65.37 -2.34
N ALA A 628 14.83 -65.51 -1.10
CA ALA A 628 15.64 -65.78 0.06
C ALA A 628 16.47 -67.06 -0.15
N ASP A 629 17.78 -66.92 -0.33
CA ASP A 629 18.72 -67.99 -0.02
C ASP A 629 18.86 -68.07 1.50
N GLY A 630 17.94 -68.82 2.11
CA GLY A 630 18.14 -69.42 3.42
C GLY A 630 19.15 -70.55 3.30
N ALA A 631 20.45 -70.23 3.27
CA ALA A 631 21.52 -71.21 3.50
C ALA A 631 21.87 -71.22 4.99
N THR A 632 21.57 -72.34 5.61
CA THR A 632 21.94 -72.72 6.97
C THR A 632 23.46 -72.84 7.10
N LYS A 633 24.12 -71.87 7.75
CA LYS A 633 25.08 -72.03 8.86
C LYS A 633 25.76 -70.72 9.21
#